data_AF-D3BB10-F1
#
_entry.id   AF-D3BB10-F1
#
_cell.length_a   1.000
_cell.length_b   1.000
_cell.length_c   1.000
_cell.angle_alpha   90.00
_cell.angle_beta   90.00
_cell.angle_gamma   90.00
#
_symmetry.space_group_name_H-M   'P 1'
#
loop_
_entity.id
_entity.type
_entity.pdbx_description
1 polymer ?
#
loop_
_entity_poly.entity_id
_entity_poly.type
_entity_poly.pdbx_seq_one_letter_code
_entity_poly.pdbx_strand_id
1 'polypeptide(L)'
;MDDKNNVNIELEDIGESSNPNNNNINTPNSDNHNKKDNNINSINQKKKSKWGVRNKLRLVNQKGSSFPGGLVRYRGKKATTDLVIESSGEVVEVDKDEKAYEPTATKVQFYEVFKLFLGLDELKSTALYKSAMIEFLGTTVFTYISIGIVIATVNYYNFSVPYHDPPSPGLVPHPGQSIVLAIAHILLFLIVLISISPGSGGILNCTITLATILTGYTTLSKGIIYIIVQILGSIVGAAMMYASLPYEIVARTKLGVCDYGNNYSAGNALVTEYMLSIFNLMVVFGAALDPRQAQQFGNLTPLVLAAFTLGISIYMPAGLGFQAAPGFSINRCLSSALVFGHWNSKYQQQQQQPFFTTAKATSPSFNSNYINKKKMQQREEAESESSSAAALKNIEELDEKHRLSITTFNILAPCYEKSTEHSYSRQEDIIKTLLSLNSDIINLQEFYFNEEFESLYTTRLAAKYNSIALKRTNQKKDGLAIFIKRSYQIITKKPLRFNDQGDRVALFLHIKSDIGAEFIIVNTHLTFPHNQFDEEVLRLSQIQSVQASIDSYVRQLNVGYELPVLICGDFNSPNGLIDKCVVYQFLKTNQYLSTFNILHPETKHFVSHKNHLQQEVGVDFIYLRDHQLYNYLSNSNNNNNNNNNKQTEQEQEQQPTPENSQLLKGSHIYPIDSYFFPRELSPQKWYQDMKLSDHRPLTTTFKIIYNNES
;
A
#
# COMPACT_ATOMS: atom_id res chain seq x y z
N MET A 1 62.95 17.13 -6.81
CA MET A 1 61.82 16.90 -5.88
C MET A 1 60.88 18.07 -6.06
N ASP A 2 59.61 17.73 -6.26
CA ASP A 2 58.41 18.57 -6.32
C ASP A 2 58.22 19.53 -7.53
N ASP A 3 57.15 19.20 -8.27
CA ASP A 3 56.06 20.07 -8.75
C ASP A 3 56.36 21.40 -9.48
N LYS A 4 55.99 21.45 -10.78
CA LYS A 4 54.87 22.28 -11.32
C LYS A 4 54.91 22.45 -12.84
N ASN A 5 53.72 22.31 -13.44
CA ASN A 5 53.15 22.95 -14.65
C ASN A 5 54.08 23.68 -15.63
N ASN A 6 54.04 23.28 -16.91
CA ASN A 6 53.64 24.12 -18.06
C ASN A 6 54.02 23.45 -19.38
N VAL A 7 53.07 23.24 -20.30
CA VAL A 7 53.31 23.33 -21.75
C VAL A 7 52.09 23.98 -22.42
N ASN A 8 52.36 25.11 -23.07
CA ASN A 8 51.53 25.80 -24.06
C ASN A 8 51.70 25.14 -25.45
N ILE A 9 50.61 25.13 -26.22
CA ILE A 9 50.42 25.56 -27.62
C ILE A 9 51.66 25.68 -28.55
N GLU A 10 51.58 25.03 -29.72
CA GLU A 10 52.06 25.46 -31.07
C GLU A 10 51.05 24.88 -32.11
N LEU A 11 50.30 25.66 -32.90
CA LEU A 11 50.60 26.52 -34.09
C LEU A 11 50.79 25.71 -35.40
N GLU A 12 49.82 25.82 -36.34
CA GLU A 12 49.91 26.51 -37.68
C GLU A 12 50.63 25.63 -38.74
N ASP A 13 50.29 25.56 -40.04
CA ASP A 13 49.52 26.38 -40.97
C ASP A 13 49.32 25.62 -42.32
N ILE A 14 48.79 26.33 -43.35
CA ILE A 14 48.99 26.18 -44.83
C ILE A 14 47.75 25.78 -45.68
N GLY A 15 47.10 26.79 -46.29
CA GLY A 15 47.32 27.18 -47.72
C GLY A 15 46.62 26.46 -48.90
N GLU A 16 45.63 27.17 -49.48
CA GLU A 16 45.35 27.50 -50.91
C GLU A 16 45.32 26.53 -52.13
N SER A 17 44.33 26.83 -53.01
CA SER A 17 44.20 26.61 -54.48
C SER A 17 43.82 25.19 -54.97
N SER A 18 43.04 24.92 -56.03
CA SER A 18 42.63 25.63 -57.25
C SER A 18 41.44 24.91 -57.99
N ASN A 19 40.78 25.66 -58.89
CA ASN A 19 39.64 25.47 -59.86
C ASN A 19 39.65 24.17 -60.75
N PRO A 20 38.75 23.88 -61.76
CA PRO A 20 37.68 24.68 -62.41
C PRO A 20 36.39 23.95 -62.98
N ASN A 21 35.55 24.74 -63.70
CA ASN A 21 34.58 24.42 -64.79
C ASN A 21 33.11 24.05 -64.39
N ASN A 22 32.02 24.45 -65.07
CA ASN A 22 31.81 25.04 -66.40
C ASN A 22 30.43 25.73 -66.55
N ASN A 23 30.31 26.57 -67.59
CA ASN A 23 29.18 27.36 -68.07
C ASN A 23 27.91 26.59 -68.53
N ASN A 24 26.74 27.26 -68.45
CA ASN A 24 25.73 27.47 -69.53
C ASN A 24 24.44 28.08 -68.89
N ILE A 25 23.99 29.31 -69.18
CA ILE A 25 23.46 29.96 -70.40
C ILE A 25 21.99 29.57 -70.77
N ASN A 26 21.13 30.61 -70.71
CA ASN A 26 19.90 30.93 -71.48
C ASN A 26 18.56 30.21 -71.17
N THR A 27 17.57 30.87 -70.52
CA THR A 27 16.54 31.88 -70.99
C THR A 27 15.31 31.21 -71.66
N PRO A 28 14.15 31.88 -71.95
CA PRO A 28 13.69 33.25 -71.65
C PRO A 28 12.17 33.44 -71.28
N ASN A 29 11.82 34.72 -71.02
CA ASN A 29 10.59 35.49 -71.41
C ASN A 29 9.26 35.30 -70.64
N SER A 30 8.40 36.32 -70.44
CA SER A 30 8.35 37.76 -70.81
C SER A 30 7.10 38.45 -70.20
N ASP A 31 7.20 39.76 -69.88
CA ASP A 31 6.25 40.87 -70.18
C ASP A 31 4.80 40.87 -69.59
N ASN A 32 4.08 41.97 -69.29
CA ASN A 32 4.29 43.43 -69.41
C ASN A 32 3.17 44.23 -68.66
N HIS A 33 3.45 45.51 -68.37
CA HIS A 33 2.58 46.71 -68.49
C HIS A 33 1.55 47.22 -67.43
N ASN A 34 1.87 48.45 -66.94
CA ASN A 34 1.16 49.75 -67.11
C ASN A 34 0.21 50.38 -66.05
N LYS A 35 0.68 51.55 -65.55
CA LYS A 35 0.12 52.93 -65.60
C LYS A 35 -1.03 53.40 -64.66
N LYS A 36 -0.69 54.48 -63.91
CA LYS A 36 -1.16 55.90 -64.02
C LYS A 36 -2.02 56.55 -62.91
N ASP A 37 -1.47 57.69 -62.44
CA ASP A 37 -2.01 59.07 -62.36
C ASP A 37 -2.98 59.55 -61.23
N ASN A 38 -2.54 60.68 -60.63
CA ASN A 38 -3.26 61.95 -60.34
C ASN A 38 -3.71 62.37 -58.91
N ASN A 39 -2.96 63.34 -58.35
CA ASN A 39 -3.25 64.78 -58.18
C ASN A 39 -4.24 65.32 -57.09
N ILE A 40 -3.86 66.51 -56.54
CA ILE A 40 -4.69 67.67 -56.07
C ILE A 40 -4.85 68.00 -54.55
N ASN A 41 -4.24 69.14 -54.18
CA ASN A 41 -4.68 70.31 -53.36
C ASN A 41 -4.87 70.30 -51.81
N SER A 42 -3.99 71.10 -51.17
CA SER A 42 -4.29 72.43 -50.55
C SER A 42 -4.74 72.56 -49.07
N ILE A 43 -3.99 73.44 -48.37
CA ILE A 43 -4.47 74.60 -47.58
C ILE A 43 -4.81 74.44 -46.06
N ASN A 44 -4.01 75.18 -45.28
CA ASN A 44 -4.30 76.00 -44.08
C ASN A 44 -4.31 75.45 -42.63
N GLN A 45 -3.35 76.02 -41.88
CA GLN A 45 -3.50 76.83 -40.66
C GLN A 45 -3.64 76.19 -39.27
N LYS A 46 -2.56 76.38 -38.48
CA LYS A 46 -2.50 77.07 -37.16
C LYS A 46 -3.68 76.85 -36.18
N LYS A 47 -3.41 76.17 -35.05
CA LYS A 47 -3.29 76.76 -33.68
C LYS A 47 -3.34 75.67 -32.60
N LYS A 48 -2.53 75.90 -31.57
CA LYS A 48 -2.38 75.14 -30.32
C LYS A 48 -3.72 74.77 -29.66
N SER A 49 -3.80 73.58 -29.06
CA SER A 49 -4.48 73.44 -27.78
C SER A 49 -3.75 72.45 -26.85
N LYS A 50 -3.42 72.97 -25.66
CA LYS A 50 -3.07 72.21 -24.46
C LYS A 50 -4.24 71.30 -24.11
N TRP A 51 -4.10 69.98 -24.16
CA TRP A 51 -4.76 69.04 -23.25
C TRP A 51 -3.89 67.78 -23.20
N GLY A 52 -3.51 67.38 -21.99
CA GLY A 52 -2.56 66.30 -21.74
C GLY A 52 -3.01 65.02 -22.43
N VAL A 53 -2.13 64.49 -23.29
CA VAL A 53 -2.26 63.13 -23.79
C VAL A 53 -1.98 62.21 -22.61
N ARG A 54 -3.05 61.78 -21.94
CA ARG A 54 -3.02 60.54 -21.18
C ARG A 54 -2.62 59.46 -22.18
N ASN A 55 -1.38 58.99 -22.10
CA ASN A 55 -0.96 57.74 -22.74
C ASN A 55 -1.84 56.63 -22.15
N LYS A 56 -3.01 56.41 -22.76
CA LYS A 56 -3.75 55.17 -22.58
C LYS A 56 -2.88 54.09 -23.22
N LEU A 57 -2.13 53.39 -22.38
CA LEU A 57 -1.57 52.07 -22.67
C LEU A 57 -2.73 51.20 -23.14
N ARG A 58 -2.91 51.12 -24.46
CA ARG A 58 -3.79 50.14 -25.08
C ARG A 58 -2.92 48.91 -25.27
N LEU A 59 -3.07 47.93 -24.37
CA LEU A 59 -2.56 46.58 -24.57
C LEU A 59 -3.14 46.07 -25.90
N VAL A 60 -2.32 46.09 -26.93
CA VAL A 60 -2.60 45.36 -28.16
C VAL A 60 -2.66 43.90 -27.75
N ASN A 61 -3.85 43.32 -27.92
CA ASN A 61 -4.13 41.93 -27.62
C ASN A 61 -3.38 41.07 -28.65
N GLN A 62 -2.07 40.87 -28.44
CA GLN A 62 -1.30 39.89 -29.18
C GLN A 62 -1.81 38.51 -28.76
N LYS A 63 -2.58 37.88 -29.65
CA LYS A 63 -2.92 36.47 -29.56
C LYS A 63 -1.60 35.67 -29.40
N GLY A 64 -1.43 35.02 -28.24
CA GLY A 64 -0.43 33.97 -28.02
C GLY A 64 1.03 34.42 -27.97
N SER A 65 1.43 35.01 -26.84
CA SER A 65 2.74 35.02 -26.17
C SER A 65 4.05 35.32 -26.94
N SER A 66 4.68 36.42 -26.54
CA SER A 66 6.05 36.87 -26.87
C SER A 66 6.93 36.97 -25.58
N PHE A 67 7.40 35.81 -25.06
CA PHE A 67 8.37 35.58 -23.92
C PHE A 67 7.83 35.55 -22.47
N PRO A 68 8.54 34.97 -21.46
CA PRO A 68 9.42 33.77 -21.38
C PRO A 68 8.91 32.78 -20.28
N GLY A 69 8.64 31.51 -20.61
CA GLY A 69 8.29 30.51 -19.56
C GLY A 69 7.51 29.28 -20.03
N GLY A 70 7.26 29.11 -21.32
CA GLY A 70 6.66 27.89 -21.87
C GLY A 70 7.73 26.97 -22.45
N LEU A 71 7.81 25.73 -21.95
CA LEU A 71 8.59 24.67 -22.56
C LEU A 71 8.07 24.39 -23.99
N VAL A 72 8.90 24.70 -25.02
CA VAL A 72 8.91 24.15 -26.41
C VAL A 72 8.04 24.84 -27.51
N ARG A 73 8.68 25.42 -28.55
CA ARG A 73 8.07 26.10 -29.74
C ARG A 73 8.06 25.29 -31.06
N TYR A 74 7.07 25.53 -31.93
CA TYR A 74 7.08 25.25 -33.37
C TYR A 74 7.60 26.46 -34.20
N ARG A 75 8.23 26.17 -35.34
CA ARG A 75 9.03 27.09 -36.18
C ARG A 75 8.18 27.78 -37.26
N GLY A 76 8.36 29.09 -37.44
CA GLY A 76 7.79 29.85 -38.57
C GLY A 76 8.49 31.19 -38.81
N LYS A 77 9.48 31.18 -39.71
CA LYS A 77 10.26 32.26 -40.37
C LYS A 77 10.80 33.46 -39.54
N LYS A 78 12.14 33.54 -39.55
CA LYS A 78 13.08 34.60 -39.09
C LYS A 78 12.46 35.98 -38.77
N ALA A 79 12.66 36.46 -37.55
CA ALA A 79 12.50 37.86 -37.19
C ALA A 79 13.88 38.42 -36.76
N THR A 80 14.43 39.29 -37.60
CA THR A 80 15.40 40.33 -37.24
C THR A 80 14.70 41.33 -36.33
N THR A 81 15.39 41.76 -35.28
CA THR A 81 14.92 42.79 -34.34
C THR A 81 14.99 44.17 -35.01
N ASP A 82 13.84 44.78 -35.29
CA ASP A 82 13.71 46.24 -35.47
C ASP A 82 12.31 46.70 -35.02
N LEU A 83 12.28 47.77 -34.25
CA LEU A 83 11.08 48.51 -33.86
C LEU A 83 10.65 49.39 -35.05
N VAL A 84 9.58 49.01 -35.74
CA VAL A 84 8.99 49.84 -36.81
C VAL A 84 7.92 50.75 -36.19
N ILE A 85 8.17 52.05 -36.20
CA ILE A 85 7.13 53.08 -36.14
C ILE A 85 6.85 53.47 -37.59
N GLU A 86 5.73 53.02 -38.14
CA GLU A 86 5.33 53.44 -39.48
C GLU A 86 4.60 54.80 -39.41
N SER A 87 5.30 55.86 -39.80
CA SER A 87 4.68 57.01 -40.44
C SER A 87 5.54 57.47 -41.60
N SER A 88 4.97 57.36 -42.81
CA SER A 88 5.47 57.83 -44.11
C SER A 88 6.84 57.29 -44.56
N GLY A 89 6.80 56.44 -45.59
CA GLY A 89 7.98 55.86 -46.22
C GLY A 89 8.87 56.89 -46.88
N GLU A 90 10.07 57.04 -46.34
CA GLU A 90 11.28 57.45 -47.03
C GLU A 90 12.42 56.62 -46.42
N VAL A 91 13.19 55.94 -47.27
CA VAL A 91 14.36 55.17 -46.83
C VAL A 91 15.47 56.17 -46.56
N VAL A 92 15.73 56.45 -45.29
CA VAL A 92 16.92 57.17 -44.84
C VAL A 92 17.94 56.14 -44.40
N GLU A 93 19.08 56.08 -45.10
CA GLU A 93 20.27 55.39 -44.60
C GLU A 93 20.70 56.08 -43.29
N VAL A 94 20.74 55.32 -42.20
CA VAL A 94 21.20 55.85 -40.92
C VAL A 94 22.72 55.76 -40.88
N ASP A 95 23.34 56.95 -40.82
CA ASP A 95 24.75 57.21 -40.64
C ASP A 95 25.34 56.49 -39.42
N LYS A 96 26.61 56.10 -39.53
CA LYS A 96 27.36 55.28 -38.56
C LYS A 96 27.80 56.00 -37.28
N ASP A 97 27.15 57.10 -36.89
CA ASP A 97 27.57 57.89 -35.73
C ASP A 97 26.38 58.31 -34.86
N GLU A 98 25.90 57.42 -33.99
CA GLU A 98 25.09 57.86 -32.82
C GLU A 98 25.46 57.09 -31.55
N LYS A 99 25.72 57.89 -30.50
CA LYS A 99 26.23 57.51 -29.19
C LYS A 99 25.37 56.43 -28.52
N ALA A 100 26.05 55.52 -27.82
CA ALA A 100 25.46 54.50 -26.97
C ALA A 100 24.29 55.06 -26.13
N TYR A 101 23.09 54.51 -26.36
CA TYR A 101 21.93 54.72 -25.49
C TYR A 101 22.22 54.07 -24.13
N GLU A 102 22.56 54.88 -23.13
CA GLU A 102 22.60 54.43 -21.74
C GLU A 102 21.17 54.11 -21.27
N PRO A 103 20.87 52.88 -20.82
CA PRO A 103 19.55 52.56 -20.30
C PRO A 103 19.33 53.33 -19.01
N THR A 104 18.44 54.31 -19.04
CA THR A 104 18.00 55.03 -17.84
C THR A 104 17.22 54.05 -16.96
N ALA A 105 17.87 53.56 -15.91
CA ALA A 105 17.30 52.66 -14.91
C ALA A 105 16.09 53.35 -14.23
N THR A 106 14.90 53.09 -14.77
CA THR A 106 13.65 53.57 -14.18
C THR A 106 13.47 52.79 -12.87
N LYS A 107 13.40 53.49 -11.72
CA LYS A 107 13.14 52.85 -10.42
C LYS A 107 11.77 52.18 -10.48
N VAL A 108 11.75 50.86 -10.67
CA VAL A 108 10.54 50.05 -10.59
C VAL A 108 10.06 50.11 -9.14
N GLN A 109 8.85 50.62 -8.91
CA GLN A 109 8.28 50.65 -7.57
C GLN A 109 7.86 49.25 -7.13
N PHE A 110 8.08 48.93 -5.85
CA PHE A 110 7.75 47.63 -5.26
C PHE A 110 6.30 47.20 -5.53
N TYR A 111 5.36 48.17 -5.55
CA TYR A 111 3.95 47.92 -5.86
C TYR A 111 3.72 47.32 -7.25
N GLU A 112 4.45 47.78 -8.27
CA GLU A 112 4.31 47.26 -9.65
C GLU A 112 4.86 45.84 -9.75
N VAL A 113 5.98 45.56 -9.07
CA VAL A 113 6.55 44.20 -8.96
C VAL A 113 5.58 43.26 -8.24
N PHE A 114 4.98 43.73 -7.14
CA PHE A 114 4.02 42.97 -6.35
C PHE A 114 2.71 42.70 -7.13
N LYS A 115 2.23 43.69 -7.87
CA LYS A 115 1.05 43.55 -8.74
C LYS A 115 1.30 42.54 -9.86
N LEU A 116 2.48 42.59 -10.49
CA LEU A 116 2.89 41.63 -11.51
C LEU A 116 3.00 40.21 -10.93
N PHE A 117 3.58 40.06 -9.74
CA PHE A 117 3.67 38.78 -9.02
C PHE A 117 2.28 38.20 -8.73
N LEU A 118 1.32 39.00 -8.27
CA LEU A 118 -0.06 38.55 -8.01
C LEU A 118 -0.77 38.12 -9.29
N GLY A 119 -0.61 38.87 -10.38
CA GLY A 119 -1.17 38.55 -11.70
C GLY A 119 -2.70 38.56 -11.77
N LEU A 120 -3.40 39.31 -10.90
CA LEU A 120 -4.87 39.29 -10.82
C LEU A 120 -5.58 39.64 -12.14
N ASP A 121 -4.92 40.37 -13.03
CA ASP A 121 -5.44 40.70 -14.36
C ASP A 121 -5.60 39.46 -15.26
N GLU A 122 -4.82 38.39 -15.03
CA GLU A 122 -4.90 37.12 -15.76
C GLU A 122 -6.21 36.36 -15.48
N LEU A 123 -6.84 36.59 -14.32
CA LEU A 123 -8.12 35.94 -13.97
C LEU A 123 -9.26 36.30 -14.92
N LYS A 124 -9.13 37.40 -15.66
CA LYS A 124 -10.10 37.83 -16.68
C LYS A 124 -9.81 37.21 -18.05
N SER A 125 -8.66 36.56 -18.22
CA SER A 125 -8.26 35.98 -19.50
C SER A 125 -8.85 34.60 -19.69
N THR A 126 -9.55 34.39 -20.81
CA THR A 126 -10.03 33.06 -21.21
C THR A 126 -8.90 32.07 -21.49
N ALA A 127 -7.70 32.57 -21.80
CA ALA A 127 -6.54 31.72 -22.07
C ALA A 127 -6.10 30.96 -20.83
N LEU A 128 -6.19 31.57 -19.64
CA LEU A 128 -5.86 30.94 -18.36
C LEU A 128 -6.74 29.73 -18.08
N TYR A 129 -8.05 29.85 -18.28
CA TYR A 129 -8.98 28.75 -18.03
C TYR A 129 -8.83 27.62 -19.07
N LYS A 130 -8.52 27.96 -20.33
CA LYS A 130 -8.18 26.95 -21.34
C LYS A 130 -6.91 26.19 -20.96
N SER A 131 -5.88 26.89 -20.51
CA SER A 131 -4.62 26.26 -20.10
C SER A 131 -4.79 25.44 -18.82
N ALA A 132 -5.60 25.90 -17.87
CA ALA A 132 -5.96 25.15 -16.66
C ALA A 132 -6.76 23.87 -16.97
N MET A 133 -7.68 23.91 -17.95
CA MET A 133 -8.39 22.70 -18.41
C MET A 133 -7.43 21.67 -19.02
N ILE A 134 -6.42 22.13 -19.76
CA ILE A 134 -5.39 21.25 -20.33
C ILE A 134 -4.54 20.61 -19.22
N GLU A 135 -4.16 21.36 -18.18
CA GLU A 135 -3.50 20.78 -16.99
C GLU A 135 -4.39 19.75 -16.30
N PHE A 136 -5.67 20.05 -16.08
CA PHE A 136 -6.63 19.12 -15.47
C PHE A 136 -6.69 17.78 -16.23
N LEU A 137 -6.92 17.84 -17.55
CA LEU A 137 -7.04 16.64 -18.39
C LEU A 137 -5.72 15.89 -18.48
N GLY A 138 -4.62 16.62 -18.66
CA GLY A 138 -3.27 16.04 -18.69
C GLY A 138 -2.94 15.30 -17.39
N THR A 139 -3.23 15.89 -16.22
CA THR A 139 -2.98 15.26 -14.93
C THR A 139 -3.90 14.07 -14.68
N THR A 140 -5.16 14.13 -15.13
CA THR A 140 -6.12 13.02 -15.03
C THR A 140 -5.62 11.79 -15.79
N VAL A 141 -5.28 11.97 -17.08
CA VAL A 141 -4.79 10.88 -17.94
C VAL A 141 -3.46 10.34 -17.42
N PHE A 142 -2.52 11.24 -17.06
CA PHE A 142 -1.22 10.84 -16.52
C PHE A 142 -1.38 10.00 -15.25
N THR A 143 -2.23 10.43 -14.31
CA THR A 143 -2.41 9.72 -13.03
C THR A 143 -3.08 8.37 -13.22
N TYR A 144 -4.13 8.29 -14.06
CA TYR A 144 -4.80 7.03 -14.36
C TYR A 144 -3.82 5.99 -14.93
N ILE A 145 -3.06 6.37 -15.98
CA ILE A 145 -2.12 5.44 -16.61
C ILE A 145 -0.91 5.15 -15.71
N SER A 146 -0.39 6.14 -14.97
CA SER A 146 0.72 5.93 -14.03
C SER A 146 0.37 4.90 -12.95
N ILE A 147 -0.81 5.01 -12.32
CA ILE A 147 -1.26 4.00 -11.36
C ILE A 147 -1.45 2.64 -12.04
N GLY A 148 -2.00 2.62 -13.26
CA GLY A 148 -2.15 1.39 -14.05
C GLY A 148 -0.82 0.69 -14.34
N ILE A 149 0.24 1.44 -14.68
CA ILE A 149 1.59 0.92 -14.91
C ILE A 149 2.16 0.32 -13.61
N VAL A 150 1.96 0.97 -12.45
CA VAL A 150 2.37 0.43 -11.14
C VAL A 150 1.68 -0.91 -10.89
N ILE A 151 0.35 -0.93 -11.02
CA ILE A 151 -0.47 -2.13 -10.80
C ILE A 151 -0.09 -3.27 -11.75
N ALA A 152 0.09 -2.97 -13.03
CA ALA A 152 0.51 -3.93 -14.04
C ALA A 152 1.88 -4.52 -13.69
N THR A 153 2.87 -3.68 -13.37
CA THR A 153 4.21 -4.14 -12.98
C THR A 153 4.15 -5.05 -11.75
N VAL A 154 3.37 -4.67 -10.72
CA VAL A 154 3.19 -5.48 -9.50
C VAL A 154 2.53 -6.83 -9.79
N ASN A 155 1.54 -6.87 -10.68
CA ASN A 155 0.81 -8.09 -11.00
C ASN A 155 1.59 -9.03 -11.94
N TYR A 156 2.27 -8.49 -12.96
CA TYR A 156 3.04 -9.29 -13.92
C TYR A 156 4.33 -9.86 -13.34
N TYR A 157 5.02 -9.07 -12.53
CA TYR A 157 6.31 -9.47 -11.98
C TYR A 157 6.23 -10.00 -10.55
N ASN A 158 5.01 -10.17 -10.02
CA ASN A 158 4.67 -10.76 -8.72
C ASN A 158 5.62 -10.34 -7.59
N PHE A 159 5.20 -9.45 -6.69
CA PHE A 159 5.94 -9.04 -5.48
C PHE A 159 6.40 -10.20 -4.55
N SER A 160 6.08 -11.45 -4.91
CA SER A 160 6.25 -12.73 -4.20
C SER A 160 7.14 -13.75 -4.93
N VAL A 161 8.02 -13.35 -5.85
CA VAL A 161 9.02 -14.27 -6.43
C VAL A 161 10.43 -13.76 -6.18
N PRO A 162 11.23 -14.42 -5.30
CA PRO A 162 12.68 -14.37 -5.42
C PRO A 162 13.04 -15.08 -6.73
N TYR A 163 13.46 -14.31 -7.74
CA TYR A 163 14.02 -14.87 -8.95
C TYR A 163 15.38 -15.50 -8.60
N HIS A 164 15.36 -16.79 -8.29
CA HIS A 164 16.49 -17.68 -7.97
C HIS A 164 17.40 -17.21 -6.80
N ASP A 165 17.52 -18.01 -5.74
CA ASP A 165 18.37 -17.76 -4.55
C ASP A 165 19.82 -17.29 -4.86
N PRO A 166 20.52 -16.62 -3.92
CA PRO A 166 20.11 -15.67 -2.88
C PRO A 166 20.70 -14.25 -3.16
N PRO A 167 20.33 -13.21 -2.39
CA PRO A 167 21.22 -12.90 -1.27
C PRO A 167 20.47 -12.45 0.00
N SER A 168 20.83 -13.04 1.13
CA SER A 168 20.82 -12.35 2.43
C SER A 168 21.83 -11.20 2.39
N PRO A 169 21.84 -10.25 3.34
CA PRO A 169 20.86 -9.24 3.72
C PRO A 169 20.92 -7.99 2.80
N GLY A 170 19.78 -7.31 2.57
CA GLY A 170 19.70 -6.14 1.67
C GLY A 170 18.84 -6.38 0.43
N LEU A 171 17.59 -6.85 0.61
CA LEU A 171 16.66 -7.13 -0.48
C LEU A 171 16.34 -5.86 -1.29
N VAL A 172 16.98 -5.73 -2.44
CA VAL A 172 16.60 -4.80 -3.52
C VAL A 172 15.42 -5.43 -4.28
N PRO A 173 14.38 -4.66 -4.68
CA PRO A 173 13.32 -5.13 -5.58
C PRO A 173 13.92 -5.77 -6.83
N HIS A 174 13.23 -6.76 -7.41
CA HIS A 174 13.67 -7.39 -8.65
C HIS A 174 14.05 -6.28 -9.66
N PRO A 175 15.32 -6.17 -10.11
CA PRO A 175 15.77 -5.00 -10.86
C PRO A 175 14.94 -4.80 -12.14
N GLY A 176 14.47 -5.88 -12.75
CA GLY A 176 13.54 -5.83 -13.89
C GLY A 176 12.23 -5.11 -13.61
N GLN A 177 11.68 -5.15 -12.38
CA GLN A 177 10.46 -4.42 -12.01
C GLN A 177 10.70 -2.91 -12.04
N SER A 178 11.74 -2.46 -11.34
CA SER A 178 12.09 -1.03 -11.26
C SER A 178 12.48 -0.48 -12.63
N ILE A 179 13.17 -1.27 -13.46
CA ILE A 179 13.54 -0.90 -14.83
C ILE A 179 12.29 -0.74 -15.70
N VAL A 180 11.39 -1.73 -15.71
CA VAL A 180 10.15 -1.67 -16.50
C VAL A 180 9.28 -0.51 -16.03
N LEU A 181 9.14 -0.33 -14.72
CA LEU A 181 8.39 0.77 -14.12
C LEU A 181 8.96 2.13 -14.56
N ALA A 182 10.29 2.31 -14.48
CA ALA A 182 10.96 3.53 -14.89
C ALA A 182 10.79 3.82 -16.39
N ILE A 183 11.07 2.84 -17.26
CA ILE A 183 10.96 3.00 -18.72
C ILE A 183 9.52 3.33 -19.13
N ALA A 184 8.53 2.63 -18.58
CA ALA A 184 7.13 2.89 -18.88
C ALA A 184 6.70 4.31 -18.46
N HIS A 185 7.18 4.80 -17.32
CA HIS A 185 6.92 6.17 -16.88
C HIS A 185 7.65 7.24 -17.69
N ILE A 186 8.88 6.97 -18.16
CA ILE A 186 9.58 7.86 -19.11
C ILE A 186 8.73 8.04 -20.37
N LEU A 187 8.28 6.93 -20.97
CA LEU A 187 7.48 6.96 -22.19
C LEU A 187 6.14 7.66 -21.97
N LEU A 188 5.43 7.32 -20.88
CA LEU A 188 4.16 7.96 -20.53
C LEU A 188 4.33 9.47 -20.37
N PHE A 189 5.29 9.91 -19.56
CA PHE A 189 5.45 11.33 -19.25
C PHE A 189 5.88 12.12 -20.48
N LEU A 190 6.78 11.57 -21.32
CA LEU A 190 7.17 12.20 -22.57
C LEU A 190 5.99 12.41 -23.52
N ILE A 191 5.14 11.39 -23.71
CA ILE A 191 3.97 11.47 -24.60
C ILE A 191 2.98 12.52 -24.08
N VAL A 192 2.70 12.51 -22.78
CA VAL A 192 1.77 13.48 -22.18
C VAL A 192 2.34 14.89 -22.30
N LEU A 193 3.62 15.10 -21.95
CA LEU A 193 4.28 16.41 -22.03
C LEU A 193 4.24 16.98 -23.44
N ILE A 194 4.67 16.22 -24.46
CA ILE A 194 4.62 16.68 -25.87
C ILE A 194 3.20 17.11 -26.26
N SER A 195 2.18 16.41 -25.77
CA SER A 195 0.78 16.65 -26.12
C SER A 195 0.23 17.93 -25.50
N ILE A 196 0.58 18.23 -24.24
CA ILE A 196 -0.05 19.32 -23.48
C ILE A 196 0.82 20.58 -23.37
N SER A 197 2.14 20.46 -23.51
CA SER A 197 3.08 21.58 -23.34
C SER A 197 2.73 22.80 -24.20
N PRO A 198 2.29 22.67 -25.47
CA PRO A 198 1.88 23.82 -26.27
C PRO A 198 0.68 24.59 -25.70
N GLY A 199 -0.20 23.90 -24.96
CA GLY A 199 -1.46 24.46 -24.45
C GLY A 199 -1.37 25.04 -23.04
N SER A 200 -0.62 24.40 -22.15
CA SER A 200 -0.53 24.83 -20.74
C SER A 200 0.87 25.15 -20.22
N GLY A 201 1.90 24.78 -20.98
CA GLY A 201 3.29 24.67 -20.50
C GLY A 201 3.65 23.26 -20.02
N GLY A 202 2.65 22.40 -19.78
CA GLY A 202 2.84 21.00 -19.40
C GLY A 202 3.55 20.82 -18.06
N ILE A 203 3.02 21.41 -16.99
CA ILE A 203 3.68 21.37 -15.68
C ILE A 203 3.30 20.10 -14.90
N LEU A 204 2.00 19.79 -14.83
CA LEU A 204 1.41 18.56 -14.26
C LEU A 204 1.74 18.22 -12.80
N ASN A 205 2.63 18.98 -12.17
CA ASN A 205 3.20 18.69 -10.87
C ASN A 205 3.16 19.95 -10.00
N CYS A 206 2.42 19.89 -8.89
CA CYS A 206 2.26 21.02 -7.98
C CYS A 206 3.60 21.49 -7.38
N THR A 207 4.59 20.60 -7.21
CA THR A 207 5.93 20.98 -6.73
C THR A 207 6.63 21.91 -7.72
N ILE A 208 6.53 21.62 -9.01
CA ILE A 208 7.11 22.47 -10.07
C ILE A 208 6.33 23.79 -10.14
N THR A 209 5.00 23.75 -10.11
CA THR A 209 4.18 24.97 -10.12
C THR A 209 4.47 25.85 -8.91
N LEU A 210 4.65 25.28 -7.72
CA LEU A 210 5.03 26.04 -6.54
C LEU A 210 6.41 26.68 -6.72
N ALA A 211 7.39 25.94 -7.24
CA ALA A 211 8.72 26.48 -7.52
C ALA A 211 8.67 27.61 -8.56
N THR A 212 7.85 27.52 -9.61
CA THR A 212 7.73 28.58 -10.62
C THR A 212 7.05 29.84 -10.07
N ILE A 213 6.15 29.71 -9.08
CA ILE A 213 5.62 30.87 -8.34
C ILE A 213 6.73 31.54 -7.55
N LEU A 214 7.47 30.76 -6.74
CA LEU A 214 8.52 31.30 -5.85
C LEU A 214 9.67 31.97 -6.61
N THR A 215 9.95 31.51 -7.82
CA THR A 215 11.01 32.03 -8.70
C THR A 215 10.51 33.08 -9.69
N GLY A 216 9.21 33.39 -9.70
CA GLY A 216 8.62 34.43 -10.55
C GLY A 216 8.39 34.05 -12.02
N TYR A 217 8.50 32.78 -12.39
CA TYR A 217 8.15 32.28 -13.73
C TYR A 217 6.65 32.14 -13.95
N THR A 218 5.87 32.06 -12.87
CA THR A 218 4.40 31.98 -12.93
C THR A 218 3.82 32.93 -11.89
N THR A 219 2.78 33.68 -12.26
CA THR A 219 2.08 34.55 -11.32
C THR A 219 1.33 33.74 -10.27
N LEU A 220 1.12 34.33 -9.08
CA LEU A 220 0.49 33.65 -7.95
C LEU A 220 -0.91 33.14 -8.30
N SER A 221 -1.72 33.98 -8.96
CA SER A 221 -3.10 33.62 -9.34
C SER A 221 -3.15 32.44 -10.31
N LYS A 222 -2.35 32.44 -11.38
CA LYS A 222 -2.25 31.33 -12.33
C LYS A 222 -1.73 30.07 -11.65
N GLY A 223 -0.69 30.20 -10.82
CA GLY A 223 -0.09 29.08 -10.11
C GLY A 223 -1.06 28.40 -9.15
N ILE A 224 -1.85 29.16 -8.39
CA ILE A 224 -2.90 28.61 -7.50
C ILE A 224 -3.95 27.84 -8.30
N ILE A 225 -4.43 28.41 -9.42
CA ILE A 225 -5.40 27.73 -10.28
C ILE A 225 -4.83 26.42 -10.81
N TYR A 226 -3.57 26.42 -11.26
CA TYR A 226 -2.87 25.23 -11.73
C TYR A 226 -2.77 24.15 -10.64
N ILE A 227 -2.37 24.51 -9.42
CA ILE A 227 -2.31 23.57 -8.29
C ILE A 227 -3.67 22.93 -8.02
N ILE A 228 -4.75 23.73 -8.00
CA ILE A 228 -6.11 23.22 -7.77
C ILE A 228 -6.50 22.22 -8.85
N VAL A 229 -6.36 22.58 -10.13
CA VAL A 229 -6.78 21.70 -11.23
C VAL A 229 -5.89 20.46 -11.37
N GLN A 230 -4.60 20.54 -11.01
CA GLN A 230 -3.71 19.39 -10.97
C GLN A 230 -4.10 18.40 -9.85
N ILE A 231 -4.46 18.90 -8.66
CA ILE A 231 -4.96 18.04 -7.56
C ILE A 231 -6.30 17.41 -7.94
N LEU A 232 -7.23 18.19 -8.48
CA LEU A 232 -8.54 17.66 -8.90
C LEU A 232 -8.38 16.63 -10.02
N GLY A 233 -7.53 16.91 -11.01
CA GLY A 233 -7.25 15.99 -12.10
C GLY A 233 -6.64 14.68 -11.60
N SER A 234 -5.68 14.74 -10.66
CA SER A 234 -5.08 13.52 -10.11
C SER A 234 -6.07 12.70 -9.27
N ILE A 235 -6.95 13.35 -8.51
CA ILE A 235 -8.03 12.68 -7.77
C ILE A 235 -8.98 11.96 -8.73
N VAL A 236 -9.43 12.63 -9.79
CA VAL A 236 -10.30 12.02 -10.80
C VAL A 236 -9.62 10.84 -11.48
N GLY A 237 -8.34 10.98 -11.86
CA GLY A 237 -7.58 9.88 -12.46
C GLY A 237 -7.43 8.67 -11.53
N ALA A 238 -7.14 8.90 -10.25
CA ALA A 238 -7.05 7.83 -9.24
C ALA A 238 -8.41 7.17 -8.96
N ALA A 239 -9.48 7.95 -8.86
CA ALA A 239 -10.84 7.46 -8.64
C ALA A 239 -11.35 6.63 -9.83
N MET A 240 -11.06 7.06 -11.06
CA MET A 240 -11.35 6.28 -12.26
C MET A 240 -10.59 4.95 -12.24
N MET A 241 -9.32 4.94 -11.82
CA MET A 241 -8.56 3.69 -11.71
C MET A 241 -9.14 2.77 -10.62
N TYR A 242 -9.51 3.32 -9.46
CA TYR A 242 -10.19 2.56 -8.41
C TYR A 242 -11.49 1.92 -8.92
N ALA A 243 -12.29 2.66 -9.68
CA ALA A 243 -13.52 2.15 -10.28
C ALA A 243 -13.29 1.07 -11.35
N SER A 244 -12.14 1.10 -12.04
CA SER A 244 -11.78 0.12 -13.08
C SER A 244 -11.31 -1.23 -12.54
N LEU A 245 -11.07 -1.36 -11.23
CA LEU A 245 -10.37 -2.50 -10.65
C LEU A 245 -11.24 -3.33 -9.69
N PRO A 246 -11.08 -4.66 -9.69
CA PRO A 246 -11.68 -5.51 -8.67
C PRO A 246 -10.98 -5.30 -7.32
N TYR A 247 -11.70 -5.57 -6.24
CA TYR A 247 -11.26 -5.30 -4.86
C TYR A 247 -9.92 -5.96 -4.51
N GLU A 248 -9.68 -7.18 -5.00
CA GLU A 248 -8.47 -7.94 -4.70
C GLU A 248 -7.20 -7.25 -5.23
N ILE A 249 -7.27 -6.66 -6.43
CA ILE A 249 -6.15 -5.93 -7.02
C ILE A 249 -5.90 -4.63 -6.24
N VAL A 250 -6.97 -3.94 -5.85
CA VAL A 250 -6.88 -2.70 -5.07
C VAL A 250 -6.28 -2.96 -3.70
N ALA A 251 -6.72 -4.01 -3.00
CA ALA A 251 -6.21 -4.39 -1.69
C ALA A 251 -4.72 -4.75 -1.73
N ARG A 252 -4.27 -5.44 -2.78
CA ARG A 252 -2.87 -5.80 -2.98
C ARG A 252 -1.97 -4.61 -3.32
N THR A 253 -2.43 -3.75 -4.24
CA THR A 253 -1.57 -2.71 -4.83
C THR A 253 -1.71 -1.36 -4.14
N LYS A 254 -2.70 -1.19 -3.25
CA LYS A 254 -3.03 0.05 -2.54
C LYS A 254 -3.14 1.25 -3.50
N LEU A 255 -3.63 1.06 -4.72
CA LEU A 255 -3.65 2.06 -5.81
C LEU A 255 -2.28 2.74 -6.09
N GLY A 256 -1.16 2.09 -5.78
CA GLY A 256 0.16 2.70 -5.95
C GLY A 256 0.36 3.96 -5.11
N VAL A 257 -0.12 3.94 -3.86
CA VAL A 257 0.16 4.98 -2.86
C VAL A 257 1.67 5.14 -2.68
N CYS A 258 2.12 6.39 -2.56
CA CYS A 258 3.49 6.74 -2.23
C CYS A 258 3.75 6.37 -0.76
N ASP A 259 4.56 5.34 -0.53
CA ASP A 259 4.92 4.84 0.80
C ASP A 259 6.39 4.42 0.77
N TYR A 260 7.06 4.48 1.90
CA TYR A 260 8.44 3.99 2.05
C TYR A 260 8.52 2.74 2.95
N GLY A 261 7.36 2.26 3.43
CA GLY A 261 7.26 1.08 4.28
C GLY A 261 7.77 1.33 5.70
N ASN A 262 7.73 0.28 6.54
CA ASN A 262 8.04 0.40 7.96
C ASN A 262 9.55 0.46 8.29
N ASN A 263 10.39 0.01 7.35
CA ASN A 263 11.85 -0.09 7.52
C ASN A 263 12.61 1.19 7.13
N TYR A 264 11.91 2.18 6.57
CA TYR A 264 12.50 3.46 6.17
C TYR A 264 12.03 4.55 7.15
N SER A 265 12.97 5.23 7.81
CA SER A 265 12.61 6.29 8.76
C SER A 265 11.94 7.46 8.04
N ALA A 266 11.08 8.21 8.73
CA ALA A 266 10.47 9.41 8.17
C ALA A 266 11.52 10.45 7.74
N GLY A 267 12.63 10.56 8.48
CA GLY A 267 13.75 11.42 8.11
C GLY A 267 14.45 10.98 6.83
N ASN A 268 14.66 9.67 6.65
CA ASN A 268 15.24 9.12 5.42
C ASN A 268 14.30 9.36 4.23
N ALA A 269 12.99 9.14 4.41
CA ALA A 269 11.98 9.41 3.38
C ALA A 269 12.01 10.88 2.96
N LEU A 270 12.03 11.80 3.93
CA LEU A 270 12.09 13.23 3.68
C LEU A 270 13.35 13.64 2.91
N VAL A 271 14.53 13.15 3.30
CA VAL A 271 15.79 13.46 2.60
C VAL A 271 15.76 12.95 1.17
N THR A 272 15.25 11.73 0.96
CA THR A 272 15.14 11.13 -0.38
C THR A 272 14.17 11.90 -1.26
N GLU A 273 12.97 12.20 -0.78
CA GLU A 273 11.99 13.05 -1.51
C GLU A 273 12.54 14.43 -1.82
N TYR A 274 13.26 15.04 -0.87
CA TYR A 274 13.89 16.35 -1.04
C TYR A 274 14.94 16.31 -2.15
N MET A 275 15.87 15.35 -2.13
CA MET A 275 16.94 15.25 -3.12
C MET A 275 16.39 14.93 -4.52
N LEU A 276 15.39 14.05 -4.62
CA LEU A 276 14.73 13.75 -5.89
C LEU A 276 13.95 14.96 -6.44
N SER A 277 13.29 15.70 -5.56
CA SER A 277 12.57 16.92 -5.93
C SER A 277 13.53 18.01 -6.40
N ILE A 278 14.67 18.19 -5.72
CA ILE A 278 15.71 19.14 -6.14
C ILE A 278 16.34 18.71 -7.47
N PHE A 279 16.62 17.41 -7.68
CA PHE A 279 17.10 16.92 -8.96
C PHE A 279 16.14 17.24 -10.11
N ASN A 280 14.83 17.03 -9.89
CA ASN A 280 13.80 17.41 -10.85
C ASN A 280 13.77 18.92 -11.12
N LEU A 281 13.73 19.73 -10.07
CA LEU A 281 13.74 21.19 -10.21
C LEU A 281 15.00 21.68 -10.91
N MET A 282 16.17 21.11 -10.61
CA MET A 282 17.43 21.46 -11.27
C MET A 282 17.36 21.21 -12.78
N VAL A 283 16.80 20.08 -13.23
CA VAL A 283 16.65 19.78 -14.66
C VAL A 283 15.58 20.66 -15.31
N VAL A 284 14.44 20.86 -14.65
CA VAL A 284 13.36 21.70 -15.19
C VAL A 284 13.80 23.16 -15.31
N PHE A 285 14.41 23.74 -14.28
CA PHE A 285 14.91 25.11 -14.32
C PHE A 285 16.13 25.26 -15.22
N GLY A 286 17.05 24.30 -15.16
CA GLY A 286 18.31 24.32 -15.89
C GLY A 286 18.11 24.10 -17.39
N ALA A 287 17.31 23.12 -17.80
CA ALA A 287 17.14 22.79 -19.22
C ALA A 287 15.88 23.37 -19.84
N ALA A 288 14.79 23.42 -19.08
CA ALA A 288 13.46 23.63 -19.63
C ALA A 288 12.96 25.07 -19.51
N LEU A 289 13.33 25.76 -18.42
CA LEU A 289 12.99 27.15 -18.20
C LEU A 289 14.14 28.12 -18.54
N ASP A 290 15.39 27.65 -18.66
CA ASP A 290 16.52 28.48 -19.09
C ASP A 290 16.51 28.72 -20.60
N PRO A 291 16.31 29.96 -21.07
CA PRO A 291 16.29 30.28 -22.50
C PRO A 291 17.61 29.99 -23.21
N ARG A 292 18.75 30.00 -22.50
CA ARG A 292 20.08 29.75 -23.07
C ARG A 292 20.23 28.30 -23.52
N GLN A 293 19.67 27.38 -22.74
CA GLN A 293 19.70 25.95 -23.05
C GLN A 293 18.76 25.59 -24.21
N ALA A 294 17.58 26.21 -24.27
CA ALA A 294 16.64 26.01 -25.37
C ALA A 294 17.22 26.44 -26.74
N GLN A 295 18.10 27.45 -26.78
CA GLN A 295 18.78 27.87 -28.00
C GLN A 295 19.82 26.85 -28.49
N GLN A 296 20.49 26.16 -27.57
CA GLN A 296 21.54 25.20 -27.89
C GLN A 296 20.99 23.82 -28.24
N PHE A 297 20.03 23.32 -27.45
CA PHE A 297 19.53 21.94 -27.54
C PHE A 297 18.16 21.83 -28.19
N GLY A 298 17.57 22.95 -28.59
CA GLY A 298 16.24 22.99 -29.16
C GLY A 298 15.15 22.65 -28.16
N ASN A 299 13.94 22.57 -28.70
CA ASN A 299 12.75 22.54 -27.88
C ASN A 299 12.40 21.13 -27.38
N LEU A 300 12.68 20.06 -28.10
CA LEU A 300 12.30 18.71 -27.65
C LEU A 300 13.14 18.24 -26.44
N THR A 301 14.41 18.64 -26.38
CA THR A 301 15.39 18.13 -25.42
C THR A 301 14.97 18.30 -23.97
N PRO A 302 14.46 19.46 -23.51
CA PRO A 302 14.03 19.60 -22.12
C PRO A 302 12.87 18.70 -21.71
N LEU A 303 11.95 18.36 -22.62
CA LEU A 303 10.86 17.42 -22.34
C LEU A 303 11.39 16.00 -22.16
N VAL A 304 12.36 15.61 -23.00
CA VAL A 304 13.05 14.32 -22.88
C VAL A 304 13.80 14.26 -21.55
N LEU A 305 14.57 15.28 -21.20
CA LEU A 305 15.31 15.32 -19.94
C LEU A 305 14.38 15.24 -18.72
N ALA A 306 13.26 15.96 -18.72
CA ALA A 306 12.25 15.87 -17.67
C ALA A 306 11.65 14.45 -17.54
N ALA A 307 11.41 13.76 -18.66
CA ALA A 307 10.97 12.37 -18.68
C ALA A 307 12.01 11.42 -18.09
N PHE A 308 13.27 11.55 -18.47
CA PHE A 308 14.37 10.75 -17.90
C PHE A 308 14.55 11.00 -16.40
N THR A 309 14.40 12.24 -15.94
CA THR A 309 14.42 12.56 -14.51
C THR A 309 13.35 11.78 -13.77
N LEU A 310 12.11 11.71 -14.27
CA LEU A 310 11.05 10.90 -13.66
C LEU A 310 11.44 9.42 -13.57
N GLY A 311 11.99 8.84 -14.65
CA GLY A 311 12.43 7.44 -14.66
C GLY A 311 13.52 7.15 -13.63
N ILE A 312 14.55 8.01 -13.54
CA ILE A 312 15.63 7.91 -12.55
C ILE A 312 15.05 8.04 -11.13
N SER A 313 14.13 8.97 -10.92
CA SER A 313 13.47 9.19 -9.64
C SER A 313 12.57 8.03 -9.20
N ILE A 314 12.12 7.18 -10.13
CA ILE A 314 11.40 5.93 -9.82
C ILE A 314 12.38 4.78 -9.56
N TYR A 315 13.43 4.67 -10.38
CA TYR A 315 14.40 3.58 -10.30
C TYR A 315 15.26 3.63 -9.04
N MET A 316 15.81 4.80 -8.70
CA MET A 316 16.78 4.93 -7.61
C MET A 316 16.18 4.57 -6.23
N PRO A 317 15.00 5.06 -5.83
CA PRO A 317 14.44 4.78 -4.50
C PRO A 317 14.11 3.31 -4.28
N ALA A 318 13.78 2.57 -5.35
CA ALA A 318 13.64 1.12 -5.27
C ALA A 318 14.92 0.45 -4.73
N GLY A 319 16.10 1.00 -5.03
CA GLY A 319 17.38 0.54 -4.46
C GLY A 319 17.62 0.94 -3.00
N LEU A 320 16.91 1.95 -2.49
CA LEU A 320 17.06 2.46 -1.12
C LEU A 320 16.11 1.79 -0.12
N GLY A 321 15.04 1.17 -0.59
CA GLY A 321 14.09 0.45 0.26
C GLY A 321 13.13 -0.43 -0.53
N PHE A 322 12.83 -1.62 0.00
CA PHE A 322 12.01 -2.65 -0.65
C PHE A 322 10.59 -2.19 -1.03
N GLN A 323 10.05 -1.20 -0.32
CA GLN A 323 8.70 -0.65 -0.55
C GLN A 323 8.73 0.83 -0.93
N ALA A 324 9.90 1.39 -1.25
CA ALA A 324 10.04 2.81 -1.54
C ALA A 324 9.35 3.16 -2.87
N ALA A 325 8.13 3.69 -2.76
CA ALA A 325 7.37 4.31 -3.81
C ALA A 325 7.51 5.84 -3.65
N PRO A 326 8.48 6.46 -4.35
CA PRO A 326 8.74 7.88 -4.22
C PRO A 326 7.59 8.67 -4.81
N GLY A 327 7.37 9.82 -4.21
CA GLY A 327 6.25 10.65 -4.49
C GLY A 327 6.48 11.61 -5.62
N PHE A 328 7.55 12.42 -5.55
CA PHE A 328 8.02 13.35 -6.59
C PHE A 328 7.02 14.46 -7.01
N SER A 329 5.73 14.25 -6.79
CA SER A 329 4.59 15.08 -7.18
C SER A 329 3.54 15.02 -6.06
N ILE A 330 3.29 16.18 -5.45
CA ILE A 330 2.33 16.32 -4.35
C ILE A 330 0.94 15.84 -4.80
N ASN A 331 0.46 16.28 -5.96
CA ASN A 331 -0.85 15.90 -6.48
C ASN A 331 -1.00 14.40 -6.76
N ARG A 332 0.05 13.74 -7.26
CA ARG A 332 0.03 12.30 -7.57
C ARG A 332 -0.06 11.42 -6.32
N CYS A 333 0.68 11.79 -5.27
CA CYS A 333 0.62 11.04 -4.01
C CYS A 333 -0.65 11.33 -3.22
N LEU A 334 -1.03 12.61 -3.16
CA LEU A 334 -2.21 13.04 -2.44
C LEU A 334 -3.48 12.36 -2.97
N SER A 335 -3.61 12.22 -4.29
CA SER A 335 -4.79 11.56 -4.88
C SER A 335 -4.92 10.09 -4.51
N SER A 336 -3.82 9.34 -4.59
CA SER A 336 -3.82 7.90 -4.29
C SER A 336 -4.12 7.67 -2.80
N ALA A 337 -3.57 8.50 -1.92
CA ALA A 337 -3.84 8.46 -0.48
C ALA A 337 -5.30 8.81 -0.15
N LEU A 338 -5.86 9.86 -0.78
CA LEU A 338 -7.25 10.28 -0.59
C LEU A 338 -8.25 9.21 -1.07
N VAL A 339 -8.05 8.67 -2.28
CA VAL A 339 -8.99 7.72 -2.88
C VAL A 339 -8.93 6.35 -2.22
N PHE A 340 -7.74 5.86 -1.88
CA PHE A 340 -7.61 4.56 -1.20
C PHE A 340 -7.90 4.65 0.31
N GLY A 341 -7.77 5.83 0.92
CA GLY A 341 -7.96 6.02 2.37
C GLY A 341 -6.75 5.59 3.22
N HIS A 342 -5.56 5.51 2.64
CA HIS A 342 -4.34 5.13 3.36
C HIS A 342 -3.46 6.34 3.64
N TRP A 343 -3.32 6.63 4.93
CA TRP A 343 -2.46 7.68 5.47
C TRP A 343 -1.50 7.02 6.45
N ASN A 344 -0.21 6.97 6.12
CA ASN A 344 0.78 6.41 7.03
C ASN A 344 0.88 7.34 8.27
N SER A 345 0.60 6.80 9.46
CA SER A 345 0.41 7.54 10.72
C SER A 345 1.65 8.32 11.19
N LYS A 346 2.82 8.07 10.60
CA LYS A 346 4.05 8.86 10.87
C LYS A 346 4.08 10.22 10.15
N TYR A 347 3.34 10.41 9.05
CA TYR A 347 3.35 11.66 8.27
C TYR A 347 2.45 12.77 8.85
N GLN A 348 1.54 12.43 9.77
CA GLN A 348 0.64 13.40 10.40
C GLN A 348 1.37 14.40 11.33
N GLN A 349 2.58 14.09 11.79
CA GLN A 349 3.36 15.01 12.63
C GLN A 349 4.19 16.05 11.86
N GLN A 350 4.38 15.90 10.55
CA GLN A 350 5.24 16.82 9.77
C GLN A 350 4.52 17.72 8.76
N GLN A 351 3.28 17.40 8.35
CA GLN A 351 2.53 18.29 7.44
C GLN A 351 1.64 19.33 8.15
N GLN A 352 1.68 19.39 9.49
CA GLN A 352 1.05 20.46 10.29
C GLN A 352 2.04 21.52 10.82
N GLN A 353 3.23 21.63 10.24
CA GLN A 353 4.12 22.77 10.51
C GLN A 353 4.20 23.64 9.25
N PRO A 354 3.39 24.71 9.14
CA PRO A 354 3.70 25.77 8.20
C PRO A 354 5.00 26.44 8.64
N PHE A 355 5.90 26.61 7.67
CA PHE A 355 6.96 27.61 7.70
C PHE A 355 6.39 28.95 8.21
N PHE A 356 7.15 29.65 9.07
CA PHE A 356 6.83 30.88 9.81
C PHE A 356 6.16 30.69 11.18
N THR A 357 6.94 30.58 12.26
CA THR A 357 7.18 31.70 13.18
C THR A 357 8.19 31.35 14.28
N THR A 358 9.01 32.35 14.57
CA THR A 358 10.00 32.48 15.62
C THR A 358 9.41 32.37 17.04
N ALA A 359 10.22 31.78 17.94
CA ALA A 359 10.31 32.06 19.38
C ALA A 359 9.03 32.02 20.23
N LYS A 360 8.85 30.93 20.98
CA LYS A 360 8.76 30.97 22.46
C LYS A 360 8.80 29.57 23.07
N ALA A 361 9.74 29.38 23.99
CA ALA A 361 9.75 28.27 24.94
C ALA A 361 8.57 28.39 25.91
N THR A 362 7.90 27.28 26.23
CA THR A 362 7.46 26.86 27.58
C THR A 362 6.67 25.54 27.55
N SER A 363 7.12 24.60 28.38
CA SER A 363 6.50 23.42 29.03
C SER A 363 5.26 22.68 28.45
N PRO A 364 5.23 21.33 28.56
CA PRO A 364 4.16 20.49 28.02
C PRO A 364 2.95 20.39 28.98
N SER A 365 1.74 20.43 28.44
CA SER A 365 0.53 19.97 29.13
C SER A 365 -0.10 18.78 28.38
N PHE A 366 -0.24 17.69 29.12
CA PHE A 366 -0.85 16.42 28.74
C PHE A 366 -2.35 16.62 28.45
N ASN A 367 -2.83 16.18 27.29
CA ASN A 367 -4.25 16.27 26.94
C ASN A 367 -4.99 14.96 27.27
N SER A 368 -5.93 15.06 28.21
CA SER A 368 -6.68 13.98 28.90
C SER A 368 -7.72 13.24 28.04
N ASN A 369 -7.81 13.49 26.73
CA ASN A 369 -8.92 12.99 25.92
C ASN A 369 -8.68 11.67 25.18
N TYR A 370 -7.51 11.04 25.33
CA TYR A 370 -7.20 9.73 24.73
C TYR A 370 -7.49 8.55 25.67
N ILE A 371 -7.68 8.79 26.97
CA ILE A 371 -7.87 7.73 27.98
C ILE A 371 -9.34 7.30 28.10
N ASN A 372 -10.29 8.20 27.84
CA ASN A 372 -11.72 7.89 28.03
C ASN A 372 -12.31 7.04 26.89
N LYS A 373 -11.77 7.09 25.67
CA LYS A 373 -12.21 6.22 24.56
C LYS A 373 -11.80 4.76 24.74
N LYS A 374 -10.62 4.51 25.33
CA LYS A 374 -10.15 3.14 25.63
C LYS A 374 -10.91 2.47 26.78
N LYS A 375 -11.39 3.25 27.75
CA LYS A 375 -12.13 2.72 28.90
C LYS A 375 -13.58 2.35 28.59
N MET A 376 -14.21 2.92 27.56
CA MET A 376 -15.55 2.52 27.12
C MET A 376 -15.51 1.24 26.27
N GLN A 377 -14.58 1.12 25.32
CA GLN A 377 -14.40 -0.11 24.52
C GLN A 377 -14.03 -1.33 25.38
N GLN A 378 -13.15 -1.17 26.37
CA GLN A 378 -12.77 -2.28 27.27
C GLN A 378 -13.89 -2.72 28.24
N ARG A 379 -14.91 -1.88 28.43
CA ARG A 379 -16.05 -2.20 29.31
C ARG A 379 -17.15 -2.95 28.54
N GLU A 380 -17.36 -2.59 27.28
CA GLU A 380 -18.24 -3.31 26.34
C GLU A 380 -17.69 -4.72 26.00
N GLU A 381 -16.36 -4.88 25.92
CA GLU A 381 -15.71 -6.17 25.67
C GLU A 381 -15.87 -7.16 26.84
N ALA A 382 -15.64 -6.70 28.08
CA ALA A 382 -15.76 -7.53 29.28
C ALA A 382 -17.22 -7.93 29.59
N GLU A 383 -18.20 -7.11 29.18
CA GLU A 383 -19.63 -7.39 29.34
C GLU A 383 -20.16 -8.35 28.25
N SER A 384 -19.59 -8.31 27.02
CA SER A 384 -19.96 -9.23 25.93
C SER A 384 -19.47 -10.69 26.15
N GLU A 385 -18.31 -10.86 26.81
CA GLU A 385 -17.71 -12.18 27.07
C GLU A 385 -18.32 -12.85 28.31
N SER A 386 -18.73 -12.07 29.32
CA SER A 386 -19.41 -12.55 30.54
C SER A 386 -20.82 -13.11 30.27
N SER A 387 -21.59 -12.43 29.41
CA SER A 387 -22.95 -12.81 29.00
C SER A 387 -23.01 -14.14 28.21
N SER A 388 -21.98 -14.40 27.41
CA SER A 388 -21.84 -15.60 26.57
C SER A 388 -21.64 -16.91 27.36
N ALA A 389 -20.95 -16.85 28.50
CA ALA A 389 -20.62 -18.03 29.31
C ALA A 389 -21.78 -18.51 30.20
N ALA A 390 -22.70 -17.61 30.59
CA ALA A 390 -23.93 -18.01 31.29
C ALA A 390 -24.88 -18.79 30.37
N ALA A 391 -24.89 -18.45 29.08
CA ALA A 391 -25.74 -19.07 28.06
C ALA A 391 -25.31 -20.48 27.64
N LEU A 392 -24.05 -20.87 27.90
CA LEU A 392 -23.47 -22.18 27.58
C LEU A 392 -23.52 -23.20 28.73
N LYS A 393 -23.76 -22.74 29.97
CA LYS A 393 -23.81 -23.61 31.18
C LYS A 393 -25.07 -24.48 31.31
N ASN A 394 -26.09 -24.29 30.47
CA ASN A 394 -27.37 -25.00 30.54
C ASN A 394 -27.48 -26.22 29.59
N ILE A 395 -26.36 -26.81 29.14
CA ILE A 395 -26.35 -27.90 28.15
C ILE A 395 -25.79 -29.21 28.76
N GLU A 396 -26.33 -29.65 29.89
CA GLU A 396 -25.96 -30.93 30.51
C GLU A 396 -27.15 -31.86 30.64
N GLU A 397 -27.30 -32.76 29.65
CA GLU A 397 -27.66 -34.20 29.78
C GLU A 397 -27.94 -34.75 28.37
N LEU A 398 -26.92 -35.25 27.66
CA LEU A 398 -27.10 -35.96 26.38
C LEU A 398 -25.97 -36.99 26.13
N ASP A 399 -26.35 -38.05 25.41
CA ASP A 399 -25.65 -39.31 25.11
C ASP A 399 -24.20 -39.14 24.58
N GLU A 400 -23.27 -40.01 24.99
CA GLU A 400 -21.83 -39.96 24.61
C GLU A 400 -21.62 -39.91 23.09
N LYS A 401 -22.56 -40.46 22.31
CA LYS A 401 -22.55 -40.47 20.83
C LYS A 401 -22.52 -39.09 20.17
N HIS A 402 -22.89 -38.02 20.87
CA HIS A 402 -22.92 -36.67 20.31
C HIS A 402 -21.70 -35.82 20.72
N ARG A 403 -20.65 -36.45 21.27
CA ARG A 403 -19.46 -35.75 21.76
C ARG A 403 -18.31 -35.87 20.76
N LEU A 404 -17.59 -34.76 20.58
CA LEU A 404 -16.35 -34.67 19.83
C LEU A 404 -15.28 -34.08 20.72
N SER A 405 -14.14 -34.74 20.83
CA SER A 405 -12.99 -34.27 21.60
C SER A 405 -11.80 -34.01 20.66
N ILE A 406 -11.25 -32.81 20.74
CA ILE A 406 -10.12 -32.38 19.90
C ILE A 406 -8.98 -31.94 20.80
N THR A 407 -7.80 -32.50 20.57
CA THR A 407 -6.55 -32.03 21.19
C THR A 407 -5.67 -31.35 20.15
N THR A 408 -5.06 -30.23 20.51
CA THR A 408 -3.93 -29.64 19.78
C THR A 408 -2.69 -29.61 20.67
N PHE A 409 -1.54 -29.98 20.12
CA PHE A 409 -0.30 -30.07 20.88
C PHE A 409 0.95 -29.93 20.02
N ASN A 410 1.78 -28.91 20.29
CA ASN A 410 3.14 -28.84 19.75
C ASN A 410 4.06 -29.76 20.58
N ILE A 411 4.59 -30.81 19.93
CA ILE A 411 5.30 -31.91 20.60
C ILE A 411 6.83 -31.74 20.64
N LEU A 412 7.34 -30.61 20.15
CA LEU A 412 8.76 -30.29 20.02
C LEU A 412 9.56 -31.39 19.31
N ALA A 413 9.87 -31.16 18.02
CA ALA A 413 10.53 -32.17 17.20
C ALA A 413 11.89 -32.60 17.80
N PRO A 414 12.20 -33.90 17.93
CA PRO A 414 13.50 -34.39 18.40
C PRO A 414 14.73 -33.78 17.71
N CYS A 415 14.63 -33.35 16.46
CA CYS A 415 15.74 -32.67 15.78
C CYS A 415 16.13 -31.31 16.35
N TYR A 416 15.29 -30.72 17.21
CA TYR A 416 15.60 -29.49 17.93
C TYR A 416 16.26 -29.75 19.29
N GLU A 417 16.39 -31.02 19.68
CA GLU A 417 17.04 -31.41 20.92
C GLU A 417 18.51 -31.81 20.72
N LYS A 418 19.30 -31.67 21.79
CA LYS A 418 20.72 -32.02 21.79
C LYS A 418 21.01 -33.48 22.18
N SER A 419 20.03 -34.21 22.74
CA SER A 419 20.21 -35.58 23.30
C SER A 419 19.18 -36.55 22.74
N THR A 420 19.63 -37.55 21.96
CA THR A 420 18.75 -38.48 21.23
C THR A 420 18.01 -39.48 22.12
N GLU A 421 18.64 -40.03 23.17
CA GLU A 421 17.99 -40.97 24.09
C GLU A 421 16.85 -40.31 24.89
N HIS A 422 17.07 -39.07 25.34
CA HIS A 422 16.06 -38.32 26.09
C HIS A 422 14.87 -37.98 25.19
N SER A 423 15.11 -37.69 23.90
CA SER A 423 14.05 -37.46 22.93
C SER A 423 13.14 -38.67 22.78
N TYR A 424 13.67 -39.89 22.67
CA TYR A 424 12.83 -41.08 22.45
C TYR A 424 11.90 -41.37 23.65
N SER A 425 12.44 -41.39 24.88
CA SER A 425 11.64 -41.60 26.09
C SER A 425 10.55 -40.53 26.25
N ARG A 426 10.85 -39.27 25.88
CA ARG A 426 9.86 -38.20 25.93
C ARG A 426 8.73 -38.41 24.93
N GLN A 427 9.04 -38.81 23.69
CA GLN A 427 8.02 -39.09 22.68
C GLN A 427 7.10 -40.27 23.09
N GLU A 428 7.65 -41.28 23.77
CA GLU A 428 6.86 -42.35 24.40
C GLU A 428 5.90 -41.81 25.48
N ASP A 429 6.35 -40.92 26.35
CA ASP A 429 5.51 -40.32 27.38
C ASP A 429 4.44 -39.37 26.79
N ILE A 430 4.77 -38.68 25.69
CA ILE A 430 3.78 -37.93 24.89
C ILE A 430 2.71 -38.89 24.37
N ILE A 431 3.08 -40.01 23.75
CA ILE A 431 2.11 -40.98 23.22
C ILE A 431 1.23 -41.55 24.34
N LYS A 432 1.79 -41.89 25.50
CA LYS A 432 1.00 -42.33 26.68
C LYS A 432 0.00 -41.26 27.10
N THR A 433 0.41 -39.99 27.10
CA THR A 433 -0.47 -38.85 27.41
C THR A 433 -1.57 -38.69 26.38
N LEU A 434 -1.26 -38.78 25.08
CA LEU A 434 -2.25 -38.72 24.01
C LEU A 434 -3.26 -39.87 24.08
N LEU A 435 -2.80 -41.07 24.45
CA LEU A 435 -3.66 -42.23 24.67
C LEU A 435 -4.55 -42.10 25.91
N SER A 436 -4.08 -41.42 26.97
CA SER A 436 -4.88 -41.16 28.17
C SER A 436 -5.91 -40.06 27.96
N LEU A 437 -5.58 -39.03 27.18
CA LEU A 437 -6.54 -38.00 26.74
C LEU A 437 -7.65 -38.61 25.86
N ASN A 438 -7.32 -39.62 25.05
CA ASN A 438 -8.28 -40.40 24.25
C ASN A 438 -9.19 -39.55 23.34
N SER A 439 -8.67 -38.41 22.88
CA SER A 439 -9.40 -37.46 22.03
C SER A 439 -9.79 -38.07 20.68
N ASP A 440 -10.91 -37.68 20.11
CA ASP A 440 -11.37 -38.15 18.81
C ASP A 440 -10.45 -37.70 17.66
N ILE A 441 -9.94 -36.47 17.77
CA ILE A 441 -8.98 -35.89 16.84
C ILE A 441 -7.80 -35.31 17.62
N ILE A 442 -6.58 -35.68 17.23
CA ILE A 442 -5.34 -35.20 17.80
C ILE A 442 -4.56 -34.47 16.70
N ASN A 443 -4.29 -33.19 16.91
CA ASN A 443 -3.56 -32.30 16.02
C ASN A 443 -2.18 -32.03 16.61
N LEU A 444 -1.12 -32.49 15.95
CA LEU A 444 0.25 -32.31 16.41
C LEU A 444 0.99 -31.31 15.52
N GLN A 445 1.73 -30.39 16.14
CA GLN A 445 2.70 -29.49 15.51
C GLN A 445 4.12 -29.89 15.89
N GLU A 446 5.10 -29.49 15.08
CA GLU A 446 6.48 -29.98 15.15
C GLU A 446 6.60 -31.52 15.13
N PHE A 447 5.74 -32.17 14.34
CA PHE A 447 5.83 -33.61 14.12
C PHE A 447 7.08 -33.95 13.31
N TYR A 448 7.94 -34.82 13.85
CA TYR A 448 9.26 -35.11 13.28
C TYR A 448 9.21 -36.21 12.23
N PHE A 449 9.64 -35.87 11.01
CA PHE A 449 9.71 -36.77 9.85
C PHE A 449 11.04 -37.50 9.81
N ASN A 450 11.11 -38.53 10.64
CA ASN A 450 12.16 -39.52 10.69
C ASN A 450 11.51 -40.90 10.83
N GLU A 451 11.99 -41.88 10.06
CA GLU A 451 11.38 -43.21 9.93
C GLU A 451 11.11 -43.89 11.28
N GLU A 452 12.03 -43.78 12.24
CA GLU A 452 11.89 -44.37 13.57
C GLU A 452 10.76 -43.70 14.37
N PHE A 453 10.73 -42.37 14.42
CA PHE A 453 9.72 -41.62 15.18
C PHE A 453 8.35 -41.65 14.51
N GLU A 454 8.30 -41.60 13.17
CA GLU A 454 7.04 -41.76 12.42
C GLU A 454 6.45 -43.16 12.67
N SER A 455 7.28 -44.20 12.64
CA SER A 455 6.88 -45.58 12.96
C SER A 455 6.42 -45.72 14.40
N LEU A 456 7.09 -45.07 15.36
CA LEU A 456 6.70 -45.08 16.77
C LEU A 456 5.27 -44.57 16.97
N TYR A 457 4.95 -43.38 16.45
CA TYR A 457 3.61 -42.79 16.57
C TYR A 457 2.57 -43.60 15.80
N THR A 458 2.85 -43.93 14.55
CA THR A 458 1.88 -44.65 13.70
C THR A 458 1.61 -46.05 14.24
N THR A 459 2.60 -46.79 14.72
CA THR A 459 2.41 -48.13 15.30
C THR A 459 1.62 -48.07 16.62
N ARG A 460 1.98 -47.17 17.54
CA ARG A 460 1.34 -47.10 18.87
C ARG A 460 -0.08 -46.55 18.83
N LEU A 461 -0.38 -45.65 17.89
CA LEU A 461 -1.72 -45.06 17.73
C LEU A 461 -2.58 -45.79 16.68
N ALA A 462 -2.01 -46.62 15.81
CA ALA A 462 -2.72 -47.27 14.69
C ALA A 462 -3.97 -48.06 15.11
N ALA A 463 -3.96 -48.67 16.30
CA ALA A 463 -5.10 -49.45 16.77
C ALA A 463 -6.39 -48.60 16.87
N LYS A 464 -6.27 -47.33 17.24
CA LYS A 464 -7.41 -46.42 17.44
C LYS A 464 -7.57 -45.39 16.33
N TYR A 465 -6.47 -44.97 15.70
CA TYR A 465 -6.44 -43.80 14.83
C TYR A 465 -5.99 -44.10 13.40
N ASN A 466 -6.57 -43.37 12.46
CA ASN A 466 -5.99 -43.11 11.15
C ASN A 466 -5.06 -41.89 11.26
N SER A 467 -3.91 -41.92 10.60
CA SER A 467 -2.94 -40.81 10.64
C SER A 467 -2.78 -40.15 9.27
N ILE A 468 -2.64 -38.82 9.27
CA ILE A 468 -2.29 -38.02 8.10
C ILE A 468 -1.23 -37.03 8.54
N ALA A 469 -0.06 -37.04 7.91
CA ALA A 469 1.04 -36.15 8.23
C ALA A 469 1.44 -35.32 7.01
N LEU A 470 1.90 -34.10 7.24
CA LEU A 470 2.40 -33.18 6.23
C LEU A 470 3.71 -32.55 6.69
N LYS A 471 4.79 -32.89 5.99
CA LYS A 471 6.13 -32.34 6.21
C LYS A 471 6.24 -30.91 5.68
N ARG A 472 6.95 -30.06 6.42
CA ARG A 472 7.35 -28.73 5.94
C ARG A 472 8.29 -28.83 4.74
N THR A 473 8.32 -27.78 3.95
CA THR A 473 9.16 -27.69 2.76
C THR A 473 10.60 -27.31 3.10
N ASN A 474 11.45 -27.19 2.07
CA ASN A 474 12.81 -26.68 2.19
C ASN A 474 13.71 -27.41 3.21
N GLN A 475 13.77 -28.74 3.09
CA GLN A 475 14.60 -29.63 3.92
C GLN A 475 14.34 -29.58 5.43
N LYS A 476 13.28 -28.89 5.88
CA LYS A 476 12.83 -28.95 7.28
C LYS A 476 12.47 -30.39 7.62
N LYS A 477 12.81 -30.80 8.84
CA LYS A 477 12.62 -32.19 9.28
C LYS A 477 11.32 -32.37 10.06
N ASP A 478 10.63 -31.29 10.38
CA ASP A 478 9.38 -31.27 11.12
C ASP A 478 8.19 -30.90 10.21
N GLY A 479 6.99 -30.98 10.77
CA GLY A 479 5.74 -30.56 10.14
C GLY A 479 4.58 -30.76 11.09
N LEU A 480 3.48 -31.29 10.59
CA LEU A 480 2.29 -31.53 11.39
C LEU A 480 1.66 -32.88 11.08
N ALA A 481 0.89 -33.38 12.03
CA ALA A 481 0.13 -34.62 11.89
C ALA A 481 -1.27 -34.47 12.49
N ILE A 482 -2.23 -35.17 11.90
CA ILE A 482 -3.58 -35.34 12.43
C ILE A 482 -3.81 -36.83 12.61
N PHE A 483 -4.13 -37.24 13.84
CA PHE A 483 -4.60 -38.58 14.17
C PHE A 483 -6.09 -38.49 14.47
N ILE A 484 -6.90 -39.27 13.75
CA ILE A 484 -8.36 -39.24 13.87
C ILE A 484 -8.88 -40.64 14.13
N LYS A 485 -9.79 -40.80 15.10
CA LYS A 485 -10.36 -42.11 15.42
C LYS A 485 -10.96 -42.77 14.19
N ARG A 486 -10.79 -44.08 14.08
CA ARG A 486 -11.25 -44.87 12.92
C ARG A 486 -12.76 -44.83 12.69
N SER A 487 -13.55 -44.41 13.68
CA SER A 487 -14.99 -44.19 13.57
C SER A 487 -15.36 -43.01 12.67
N TYR A 488 -14.44 -42.09 12.42
CA TYR A 488 -14.67 -40.92 11.56
C TYR A 488 -14.20 -41.20 10.13
N GLN A 489 -14.99 -40.74 9.16
CA GLN A 489 -14.68 -40.83 7.75
C GLN A 489 -14.04 -39.53 7.26
N ILE A 490 -12.90 -39.64 6.58
CA ILE A 490 -12.25 -38.49 5.92
C ILE A 490 -12.81 -38.37 4.49
N ILE A 491 -13.60 -37.33 4.24
CA ILE A 491 -14.19 -37.05 2.92
C ILE A 491 -13.14 -36.45 1.98
N THR A 492 -12.37 -35.48 2.47
CA THR A 492 -11.35 -34.80 1.67
C THR A 492 -10.16 -34.44 2.53
N LYS A 493 -8.95 -34.56 1.97
CA LYS A 493 -7.71 -34.07 2.55
C LYS A 493 -7.04 -33.11 1.57
N LYS A 494 -6.63 -31.94 2.06
CA LYS A 494 -5.96 -30.92 1.25
C LYS A 494 -4.72 -30.41 1.99
N PRO A 495 -3.50 -30.76 1.53
CA PRO A 495 -2.29 -30.20 2.10
C PRO A 495 -2.11 -28.76 1.62
N LEU A 496 -1.90 -27.84 2.55
CA LEU A 496 -1.55 -26.45 2.27
C LEU A 496 -0.08 -26.25 2.62
N ARG A 497 0.72 -25.87 1.63
CA ARG A 497 2.14 -25.59 1.81
C ARG A 497 2.40 -24.13 1.53
N PHE A 498 3.00 -23.45 2.50
CA PHE A 498 3.33 -22.03 2.43
C PHE A 498 4.80 -21.88 2.02
N ASN A 499 5.16 -22.44 0.87
CA ASN A 499 6.54 -22.50 0.37
C ASN A 499 7.16 -21.10 0.25
N ASP A 500 6.35 -20.14 -0.20
CA ASP A 500 6.69 -18.73 -0.40
C ASP A 500 6.42 -17.86 0.85
N GLN A 501 5.89 -18.46 1.93
CA GLN A 501 5.54 -17.75 3.17
C GLN A 501 6.19 -18.44 4.37
N GLY A 502 7.50 -18.71 4.31
CA GLY A 502 8.27 -19.18 5.48
C GLY A 502 8.32 -20.71 5.68
N ASP A 503 8.07 -21.50 4.63
CA ASP A 503 8.16 -22.97 4.64
C ASP A 503 7.32 -23.62 5.75
N ARG A 504 6.12 -23.07 5.92
CA ARG A 504 5.11 -23.52 6.88
C ARG A 504 4.04 -24.34 6.19
N VAL A 505 3.21 -25.01 6.97
CA VAL A 505 2.20 -25.93 6.44
C VAL A 505 0.91 -25.85 7.25
N ALA A 506 -0.20 -26.17 6.59
CA ALA A 506 -1.46 -26.48 7.22
C ALA A 506 -2.07 -27.73 6.56
N LEU A 507 -2.78 -28.55 7.32
CA LEU A 507 -3.49 -29.71 6.80
C LEU A 507 -4.98 -29.54 7.03
N PHE A 508 -5.71 -29.40 5.92
CA PHE A 508 -7.15 -29.28 5.88
C PHE A 508 -7.77 -30.66 5.68
N LEU A 509 -8.75 -31.01 6.51
CA LEU A 509 -9.58 -32.21 6.36
C LEU A 509 -11.06 -31.84 6.43
N HIS A 510 -11.84 -32.39 5.49
CA HIS A 510 -13.29 -32.47 5.60
C HIS A 510 -13.65 -33.85 6.14
N ILE A 511 -14.35 -33.89 7.27
CA ILE A 511 -14.60 -35.10 8.06
C ILE A 511 -16.10 -35.29 8.23
N LYS A 512 -16.52 -36.56 8.26
CA LYS A 512 -17.85 -37.00 8.67
C LYS A 512 -17.76 -37.87 9.92
N SER A 513 -18.54 -37.52 10.93
CA SER A 513 -18.71 -38.30 12.17
C SER A 513 -19.56 -39.56 11.94
N ASP A 514 -19.58 -40.44 12.93
CA ASP A 514 -20.39 -41.66 12.98
C ASP A 514 -21.90 -41.38 12.99
N ILE A 515 -22.33 -40.26 13.58
CA ILE A 515 -23.72 -39.78 13.54
C ILE A 515 -24.07 -39.06 12.23
N GLY A 516 -23.13 -38.95 11.28
CA GLY A 516 -23.34 -38.36 9.96
C GLY A 516 -23.09 -36.87 9.85
N ALA A 517 -22.75 -36.19 10.95
CA ALA A 517 -22.40 -34.77 10.95
C ALA A 517 -21.08 -34.52 10.21
N GLU A 518 -21.03 -33.49 9.38
CA GLU A 518 -19.87 -33.10 8.56
C GLU A 518 -19.29 -31.77 9.05
N PHE A 519 -17.96 -31.68 9.12
CA PHE A 519 -17.25 -30.46 9.52
C PHE A 519 -15.82 -30.44 8.98
N ILE A 520 -15.22 -29.25 8.96
CA ILE A 520 -13.85 -29.04 8.51
C ILE A 520 -12.96 -28.87 9.74
N ILE A 521 -11.81 -29.56 9.74
CA ILE A 521 -10.71 -29.28 10.67
C ILE A 521 -9.45 -28.90 9.90
N VAL A 522 -8.75 -27.88 10.40
CA VAL A 522 -7.46 -27.45 9.87
C VAL A 522 -6.43 -27.44 11.00
N ASN A 523 -5.39 -28.25 10.88
CA ASN A 523 -4.21 -28.16 11.74
C ASN A 523 -3.19 -27.24 11.09
N THR A 524 -2.70 -26.22 11.79
CA THR A 524 -1.73 -25.24 11.29
C THR A 524 -0.42 -25.30 12.06
N HIS A 525 0.69 -25.14 11.35
CA HIS A 525 2.02 -24.88 11.91
C HIS A 525 2.52 -23.56 11.33
N LEU A 526 2.16 -22.44 11.99
CA LEU A 526 2.39 -21.09 11.47
C LEU A 526 3.82 -20.58 11.77
N THR A 527 4.20 -19.47 11.15
CA THR A 527 5.51 -18.87 11.42
C THR A 527 5.58 -18.30 12.83
N PHE A 528 6.65 -18.59 13.56
CA PHE A 528 7.00 -17.88 14.78
C PHE A 528 7.49 -16.46 14.44
N PRO A 529 6.95 -15.40 15.07
CA PRO A 529 7.28 -14.04 14.72
C PRO A 529 8.64 -13.61 15.30
N HIS A 530 9.74 -13.76 14.56
CA HIS A 530 11.06 -13.27 14.99
C HIS A 530 11.19 -11.75 14.82
N ASN A 531 10.40 -11.16 13.93
CA ASN A 531 10.38 -9.73 13.64
C ASN A 531 8.95 -9.27 13.27
N GLN A 532 8.78 -7.96 13.09
CA GLN A 532 7.48 -7.37 12.75
C GLN A 532 6.95 -7.81 11.39
N PHE A 533 7.82 -8.14 10.42
CA PHE A 533 7.40 -8.66 9.12
C PHE A 533 6.80 -10.08 9.24
N ASP A 534 7.42 -10.93 10.05
CA ASP A 534 6.89 -12.27 10.33
C ASP A 534 5.50 -12.18 10.97
N GLU A 535 5.33 -11.26 11.94
CA GLU A 535 4.05 -11.00 12.59
C GLU A 535 3.00 -10.46 11.61
N GLU A 536 3.25 -9.31 10.98
CA GLU A 536 2.22 -8.56 10.25
C GLU A 536 1.99 -9.06 8.83
N VAL A 537 2.99 -9.69 8.20
CA VAL A 537 2.94 -10.05 6.78
C VAL A 537 2.88 -11.57 6.60
N LEU A 538 3.89 -12.31 7.06
CA LEU A 538 3.95 -13.76 6.79
C LEU A 538 2.80 -14.51 7.46
N ARG A 539 2.61 -14.33 8.76
CA ARG A 539 1.55 -15.02 9.50
C ARG A 539 0.15 -14.63 9.01
N LEU A 540 -0.06 -13.34 8.69
CA LEU A 540 -1.32 -12.88 8.11
C LEU A 540 -1.58 -13.52 6.74
N SER A 541 -0.56 -13.56 5.87
CA SER A 541 -0.67 -14.19 4.55
C SER A 541 -0.94 -15.70 4.65
N GLN A 542 -0.32 -16.39 5.60
CA GLN A 542 -0.56 -17.81 5.87
C GLN A 542 -2.01 -18.07 6.27
N ILE A 543 -2.53 -17.34 7.26
CA ILE A 543 -3.91 -17.55 7.73
C ILE A 543 -4.94 -17.12 6.68
N GLN A 544 -4.67 -16.08 5.90
CA GLN A 544 -5.49 -15.71 4.74
C GLN A 544 -5.52 -16.81 3.68
N SER A 545 -4.39 -17.50 3.46
CA SER A 545 -4.30 -18.62 2.52
C SER A 545 -5.09 -19.85 3.00
N VAL A 546 -5.10 -20.09 4.32
CA VAL A 546 -5.97 -21.09 4.97
C VAL A 546 -7.44 -20.74 4.74
N GLN A 547 -7.83 -19.50 5.05
CA GLN A 547 -9.20 -19.02 4.91
C GLN A 547 -9.68 -19.09 3.44
N ALA A 548 -8.88 -18.60 2.50
CA ALA A 548 -9.19 -18.66 1.08
C ALA A 548 -9.36 -20.11 0.59
N SER A 549 -8.57 -21.05 1.13
CA SER A 549 -8.70 -22.47 0.81
C SER A 549 -9.99 -23.09 1.35
N ILE A 550 -10.40 -22.71 2.56
CA ILE A 550 -11.69 -23.11 3.16
C ILE A 550 -12.84 -22.56 2.32
N ASP A 551 -12.85 -21.25 2.06
CA ASP A 551 -13.95 -20.59 1.34
C ASP A 551 -14.06 -21.08 -0.11
N SER A 552 -12.93 -21.36 -0.76
CA SER A 552 -12.90 -21.96 -2.10
C SER A 552 -13.54 -23.35 -2.10
N TYR A 553 -13.22 -24.18 -1.10
CA TYR A 553 -13.76 -25.53 -1.00
C TYR A 553 -15.24 -25.56 -0.62
N VAL A 554 -15.66 -24.75 0.36
CA VAL A 554 -17.07 -24.64 0.76
C VAL A 554 -17.93 -24.16 -0.40
N ARG A 555 -17.46 -23.19 -1.19
CA ARG A 555 -18.14 -22.75 -2.44
C ARG A 555 -18.27 -23.87 -3.47
N GLN A 556 -17.27 -24.75 -3.60
CA GLN A 556 -17.30 -25.88 -4.52
C GLN A 556 -18.26 -26.99 -4.08
N LEU A 557 -18.40 -27.22 -2.77
CA LEU A 557 -19.33 -28.21 -2.25
C LEU A 557 -20.79 -27.89 -2.56
N ASN A 558 -21.13 -26.60 -2.73
CA ASN A 558 -22.48 -26.10 -3.04
C ASN A 558 -23.57 -26.71 -2.13
N VAL A 559 -23.19 -27.03 -0.89
CA VAL A 559 -24.12 -27.46 0.15
C VAL A 559 -24.87 -26.20 0.60
N GLY A 560 -26.20 -26.22 0.50
CA GLY A 560 -27.06 -25.07 0.87
C GLY A 560 -27.10 -24.76 2.37
N TYR A 561 -26.07 -25.16 3.12
CA TYR A 561 -25.86 -24.93 4.55
C TYR A 561 -24.37 -24.67 4.81
N GLU A 562 -24.06 -23.88 5.83
CA GLU A 562 -22.67 -23.63 6.22
C GLU A 562 -22.11 -24.81 7.01
N LEU A 563 -20.88 -25.22 6.68
CA LEU A 563 -20.14 -26.26 7.39
C LEU A 563 -19.36 -25.64 8.56
N PRO A 564 -19.45 -26.19 9.78
CA PRO A 564 -18.61 -25.79 10.90
C PRO A 564 -17.12 -25.96 10.56
N VAL A 565 -16.30 -24.99 10.96
CA VAL A 565 -14.85 -24.99 10.70
C VAL A 565 -14.08 -24.84 12.00
N LEU A 566 -13.17 -25.78 12.25
CA LEU A 566 -12.25 -25.78 13.38
C LEU A 566 -10.82 -25.53 12.90
N ILE A 567 -10.13 -24.53 13.46
CA ILE A 567 -8.72 -24.26 13.18
C ILE A 567 -7.91 -24.44 14.46
N CYS A 568 -6.95 -25.37 14.42
CA CYS A 568 -6.14 -25.78 15.55
C CYS A 568 -4.65 -25.50 15.29
N GLY A 569 -3.90 -25.15 16.31
CA GLY A 569 -2.44 -25.06 16.20
C GLY A 569 -1.76 -24.26 17.30
N ASP A 570 -0.44 -24.22 17.22
CA ASP A 570 0.40 -23.26 17.91
C ASP A 570 0.42 -21.96 17.10
N PHE A 571 -0.46 -21.04 17.45
CA PHE A 571 -0.57 -19.80 16.70
C PHE A 571 0.67 -18.92 16.84
N ASN A 572 1.54 -19.15 17.83
CA ASN A 572 2.74 -18.33 18.06
C ASN A 572 2.41 -16.85 18.31
N SER A 573 1.31 -16.57 19.01
CA SER A 573 0.86 -15.21 19.35
C SER A 573 1.91 -14.45 20.19
N PRO A 574 2.15 -13.15 19.91
CA PRO A 574 3.12 -12.36 20.67
C PRO A 574 2.73 -12.23 22.15
N ASN A 575 3.75 -12.28 23.03
CA ASN A 575 3.63 -12.37 24.49
C ASN A 575 2.56 -11.44 25.08
N GLY A 576 1.52 -12.02 25.69
CA GLY A 576 0.54 -11.30 26.52
C GLY A 576 -0.30 -10.24 25.79
N LEU A 577 -0.28 -10.21 24.45
CA LEU A 577 -0.97 -9.21 23.63
C LEU A 577 -1.80 -9.89 22.54
N ILE A 578 -2.69 -10.80 22.94
CA ILE A 578 -3.58 -11.52 22.01
C ILE A 578 -4.37 -10.55 21.11
N ASP A 579 -4.85 -9.43 21.68
CA ASP A 579 -5.58 -8.40 20.94
C ASP A 579 -4.73 -7.63 19.92
N LYS A 580 -3.39 -7.73 20.00
CA LYS A 580 -2.51 -7.16 18.97
C LYS A 580 -2.02 -8.20 17.97
N CYS A 581 -2.30 -9.48 18.19
CA CYS A 581 -1.92 -10.53 17.26
C CYS A 581 -2.77 -10.40 15.98
N VAL A 582 -2.11 -10.25 14.83
CA VAL A 582 -2.83 -10.05 13.57
C VAL A 582 -3.64 -11.28 13.16
N VAL A 583 -3.16 -12.48 13.52
CA VAL A 583 -3.88 -13.73 13.24
C VAL A 583 -5.14 -13.83 14.08
N TYR A 584 -5.07 -13.46 15.36
CA TYR A 584 -6.25 -13.39 16.24
C TYR A 584 -7.29 -12.41 15.69
N GLN A 585 -6.86 -11.20 15.33
CA GLN A 585 -7.77 -10.17 14.79
C GLN A 585 -8.40 -10.60 13.47
N PHE A 586 -7.62 -11.24 12.59
CA PHE A 586 -8.13 -11.78 11.33
C PHE A 586 -9.19 -12.86 11.57
N LEU A 587 -8.90 -13.84 12.44
CA LEU A 587 -9.84 -14.91 12.77
C LEU A 587 -11.12 -14.38 13.41
N LYS A 588 -11.00 -13.46 14.37
CA LYS A 588 -12.15 -12.78 15.01
C LYS A 588 -13.02 -12.05 13.98
N THR A 589 -12.40 -11.32 13.04
CA THR A 589 -13.12 -10.62 11.96
C THR A 589 -13.85 -11.59 11.03
N ASN A 590 -13.35 -12.81 10.87
CA ASN A 590 -13.97 -13.89 10.08
C ASN A 590 -14.85 -14.82 10.93
N GLN A 591 -15.37 -14.33 12.06
CA GLN A 591 -16.31 -15.04 12.95
C GLN A 591 -15.78 -16.33 13.58
N TYR A 592 -14.46 -16.50 13.64
CA TYR A 592 -13.85 -17.56 14.44
C TYR A 592 -13.74 -17.13 15.89
N LEU A 593 -14.18 -17.99 16.79
CA LEU A 593 -14.14 -17.76 18.22
C LEU A 593 -13.16 -18.73 18.89
N SER A 594 -12.35 -18.23 19.84
CA SER A 594 -11.47 -19.09 20.65
C SER A 594 -12.31 -19.89 21.64
N THR A 595 -12.32 -21.21 21.49
CA THR A 595 -13.15 -22.11 22.33
C THR A 595 -12.78 -22.05 23.81
N PHE A 596 -11.48 -21.93 24.12
CA PHE A 596 -11.01 -21.77 25.49
C PHE A 596 -11.49 -20.45 26.11
N ASN A 597 -11.35 -19.33 25.39
CA ASN A 597 -11.77 -18.02 25.90
C ASN A 597 -13.29 -17.93 26.10
N ILE A 598 -14.08 -18.56 25.23
CA ILE A 598 -15.55 -18.60 25.37
C ILE A 598 -15.96 -19.33 26.65
N LEU A 599 -15.30 -20.45 26.96
CA LEU A 599 -15.65 -21.29 28.11
C LEU A 599 -15.05 -20.78 29.44
N HIS A 600 -13.98 -19.99 29.38
CA HIS A 600 -13.27 -19.42 30.53
C HIS A 600 -13.12 -17.89 30.43
N PRO A 601 -14.23 -17.12 30.33
CA PRO A 601 -14.17 -15.67 30.13
C PRO A 601 -13.51 -14.92 31.30
N GLU A 602 -13.51 -15.50 32.50
CA GLU A 602 -12.80 -14.96 33.67
C GLU A 602 -11.28 -15.04 33.52
N THR A 603 -10.80 -15.94 32.64
CA THR A 603 -9.39 -16.18 32.39
C THR A 603 -8.88 -15.25 31.28
N LYS A 604 -8.54 -14.02 31.66
CA LYS A 604 -7.97 -13.00 30.74
C LYS A 604 -6.63 -13.40 30.10
N HIS A 605 -5.91 -14.33 30.71
CA HIS A 605 -4.63 -14.82 30.23
C HIS A 605 -4.48 -16.30 30.61
N PHE A 606 -4.01 -17.11 29.68
CA PHE A 606 -3.61 -18.49 29.92
C PHE A 606 -2.18 -18.71 29.44
N VAL A 607 -1.56 -19.76 29.95
CA VAL A 607 -0.19 -20.17 29.65
C VAL A 607 -0.24 -21.55 29.04
N SER A 608 0.14 -21.63 27.76
CA SER A 608 0.23 -22.88 27.01
C SER A 608 1.65 -23.22 26.58
N HIS A 609 2.58 -22.26 26.60
CA HIS A 609 3.98 -22.44 26.19
C HIS A 609 4.93 -21.72 27.14
N LYS A 610 6.09 -22.33 27.39
CA LYS A 610 7.24 -21.67 28.01
C LYS A 610 8.37 -21.57 27.01
N ASN A 611 8.62 -20.36 26.53
CA ASN A 611 9.62 -20.16 25.48
C ASN A 611 11.06 -20.33 25.98
N HIS A 612 12.03 -20.30 25.06
CA HIS A 612 13.45 -20.42 25.35
C HIS A 612 14.01 -19.35 26.30
N LEU A 613 13.32 -18.21 26.44
CA LEU A 613 13.64 -17.14 27.40
C LEU A 613 12.96 -17.35 28.77
N GLN A 614 12.37 -18.53 29.02
CA GLN A 614 11.62 -18.89 30.22
C GLN A 614 10.36 -18.04 30.46
N GLN A 615 9.84 -17.39 29.41
CA GLN A 615 8.61 -16.59 29.50
C GLN A 615 7.39 -17.47 29.26
N GLU A 616 6.35 -17.22 30.04
CA GLU A 616 5.07 -17.92 29.98
C GLU A 616 4.11 -17.21 29.03
N VAL A 617 3.60 -17.93 28.02
CA VAL A 617 2.76 -17.35 26.95
C VAL A 617 1.61 -18.27 26.56
N GLY A 618 0.49 -17.68 26.14
CA GLY A 618 -0.67 -18.39 25.59
C GLY A 618 -0.68 -18.33 24.07
N VAL A 619 -0.35 -19.43 23.43
CA VAL A 619 -0.16 -19.50 21.96
C VAL A 619 -0.92 -20.65 21.30
N ASP A 620 -1.40 -21.62 22.07
CA ASP A 620 -2.14 -22.78 21.56
C ASP A 620 -3.64 -22.52 21.61
N PHE A 621 -4.32 -22.66 20.46
CA PHE A 621 -5.74 -22.38 20.33
C PHE A 621 -6.48 -23.43 19.50
N ILE A 622 -7.76 -23.58 19.81
CA ILE A 622 -8.76 -24.22 18.95
C ILE A 622 -9.83 -23.17 18.67
N TYR A 623 -9.86 -22.68 17.43
CA TYR A 623 -10.87 -21.73 16.95
C TYR A 623 -12.03 -22.46 16.29
N LEU A 624 -13.25 -22.00 16.54
CA LEU A 624 -14.48 -22.52 15.94
C LEU A 624 -15.21 -21.41 15.20
N ARG A 625 -15.58 -21.66 13.95
CA ARG A 625 -16.57 -20.88 13.20
C ARG A 625 -17.80 -21.75 12.95
N ASP A 626 -18.89 -21.34 13.58
CA ASP A 626 -20.23 -21.92 13.44
C ASP A 626 -21.23 -20.76 13.50
N HIS A 627 -22.02 -20.58 12.43
CA HIS A 627 -22.87 -19.40 12.28
C HIS A 627 -24.06 -19.40 13.24
N GLN A 628 -24.56 -20.57 13.65
CA GLN A 628 -25.62 -20.65 14.64
C GLN A 628 -25.11 -20.25 16.03
N LEU A 629 -23.95 -20.78 16.41
CA LEU A 629 -23.29 -20.38 17.66
C LEU A 629 -23.00 -18.88 17.66
N TYR A 630 -22.45 -18.34 16.57
CA TYR A 630 -22.11 -16.92 16.46
C TYR A 630 -23.35 -16.02 16.61
N ASN A 631 -24.46 -16.37 15.94
CA ASN A 631 -25.72 -15.64 16.05
C ASN A 631 -26.32 -15.73 17.46
N TYR A 632 -26.29 -16.91 18.08
CA TYR A 632 -26.79 -17.13 19.44
C TYR A 632 -26.05 -16.25 20.46
N LEU A 633 -24.72 -16.22 20.39
CA LEU A 633 -23.90 -15.39 21.27
C LEU A 633 -24.10 -13.88 20.99
N SER A 634 -24.23 -13.49 19.73
CA SER A 634 -24.47 -12.09 19.34
C SER A 634 -25.84 -11.58 19.80
N ASN A 635 -26.89 -12.40 19.69
CA ASN A 635 -28.25 -12.04 20.11
C ASN A 635 -28.40 -11.99 21.63
N SER A 636 -27.73 -12.89 22.37
CA SER A 636 -27.70 -12.87 23.83
C SER A 636 -27.09 -11.56 24.37
N ASN A 637 -26.10 -11.01 23.67
CA ASN A 637 -25.47 -9.74 24.03
C ASN A 637 -26.36 -8.52 23.76
N ASN A 638 -27.16 -8.52 22.70
CA ASN A 638 -28.09 -7.43 22.38
C ASN A 638 -29.28 -7.35 23.36
N ASN A 639 -29.81 -8.50 23.80
CA ASN A 639 -30.92 -8.52 24.77
C ASN A 639 -30.49 -8.05 26.17
N ASN A 640 -29.25 -8.32 26.58
CA ASN A 640 -28.72 -7.82 27.86
C ASN A 640 -28.48 -6.31 27.86
N ASN A 641 -28.19 -5.70 26.71
CA ASN A 641 -28.05 -4.24 26.59
C ASN A 641 -29.39 -3.48 26.64
N ASN A 642 -30.49 -4.10 26.20
CA ASN A 642 -31.83 -3.50 26.25
C ASN A 642 -32.50 -3.61 27.63
N ASN A 643 -32.11 -4.58 28.46
CA ASN A 643 -32.68 -4.76 29.80
C ASN A 643 -32.13 -3.80 30.87
N ASN A 644 -31.22 -2.89 30.51
CA ASN A 644 -30.77 -1.82 31.42
C ASN A 644 -31.71 -0.60 31.47
N ASN A 645 -32.85 -0.62 30.78
CA ASN A 645 -33.91 0.38 30.93
C ASN A 645 -35.27 -0.28 31.21
N LYS A 646 -35.73 -0.12 32.45
CA LYS A 646 -37.03 -0.48 33.05
C LYS A 646 -37.18 -1.92 33.55
N GLN A 647 -37.04 -2.07 34.86
CA GLN A 647 -37.74 -3.08 35.63
C GLN A 647 -39.25 -2.91 35.45
N THR A 648 -39.90 -3.98 34.95
CA THR A 648 -41.24 -4.33 35.39
C THR A 648 -41.27 -5.85 35.54
N GLU A 649 -41.45 -6.31 36.78
CA GLU A 649 -41.63 -7.71 37.14
C GLU A 649 -43.00 -8.17 36.63
N GLN A 650 -43.07 -8.75 35.43
CA GLN A 650 -44.12 -9.67 34.97
C GLN A 650 -43.88 -9.98 33.49
N GLU A 651 -42.94 -10.89 33.23
CA GLU A 651 -42.84 -11.75 32.04
C GLU A 651 -41.49 -12.50 32.15
N GLN A 652 -41.48 -13.58 32.92
CA GLN A 652 -40.46 -14.63 32.75
C GLN A 652 -40.83 -15.44 31.50
N GLU A 653 -40.68 -14.85 30.31
CA GLU A 653 -40.61 -15.63 29.09
C GLU A 653 -39.27 -16.36 29.04
N GLN A 654 -39.35 -17.67 28.78
CA GLN A 654 -38.24 -18.61 28.77
C GLN A 654 -37.08 -18.09 27.91
N GLN A 655 -35.88 -17.98 28.51
CA GLN A 655 -34.66 -17.74 27.74
C GLN A 655 -34.52 -18.84 26.67
N PRO A 656 -34.28 -18.50 25.39
CA PRO A 656 -34.08 -19.49 24.34
C PRO A 656 -32.79 -20.27 24.63
N THR A 657 -32.90 -21.56 24.88
CA THR A 657 -31.76 -22.50 24.85
C THR A 657 -31.40 -22.81 23.39
N PRO A 658 -30.15 -23.20 23.07
CA PRO A 658 -29.76 -23.62 21.71
C PRO A 658 -30.63 -24.75 21.14
N GLU A 659 -31.28 -25.52 22.02
CA GLU A 659 -32.22 -26.59 21.67
C GLU A 659 -33.62 -26.08 21.27
N ASN A 660 -34.01 -24.89 21.72
CA ASN A 660 -35.32 -24.27 21.42
C ASN A 660 -35.28 -23.32 20.22
N SER A 661 -34.09 -22.99 19.68
CA SER A 661 -33.97 -22.33 18.38
C SER A 661 -34.12 -23.36 17.26
N GLN A 662 -35.00 -23.11 16.28
CA GLN A 662 -35.13 -23.95 15.07
C GLN A 662 -33.73 -24.17 14.45
N LEU A 663 -33.15 -25.35 14.67
CA LEU A 663 -31.82 -25.68 14.18
C LEU A 663 -31.87 -25.74 12.65
N LEU A 664 -31.04 -24.94 11.99
CA LEU A 664 -30.94 -24.93 10.54
C LEU A 664 -30.42 -26.29 10.08
N LYS A 665 -30.85 -26.71 8.90
CA LYS A 665 -30.35 -27.94 8.26
C LYS A 665 -28.82 -27.93 8.21
N GLY A 666 -28.19 -29.05 8.57
CA GLY A 666 -26.74 -29.19 8.57
C GLY A 666 -26.16 -29.66 9.90
N SER A 667 -24.84 -29.53 10.03
CA SER A 667 -24.10 -29.90 11.24
C SER A 667 -23.76 -28.65 12.04
N HIS A 668 -23.89 -28.72 13.36
CA HIS A 668 -23.57 -27.63 14.28
C HIS A 668 -22.70 -28.14 15.42
N ILE A 669 -21.72 -27.34 15.83
CA ILE A 669 -20.74 -27.71 16.84
C ILE A 669 -20.74 -26.67 17.96
N TYR A 670 -20.83 -27.13 19.21
CA TYR A 670 -20.85 -26.27 20.39
C TYR A 670 -19.78 -26.70 21.38
N PRO A 671 -18.90 -25.80 21.85
CA PRO A 671 -17.91 -26.16 22.87
C PRO A 671 -18.60 -26.38 24.22
N ILE A 672 -18.26 -27.49 24.90
CA ILE A 672 -18.80 -27.86 26.22
C ILE A 672 -17.73 -27.67 27.31
N ASP A 673 -16.50 -28.12 27.04
CA ASP A 673 -15.41 -28.10 28.01
C ASP A 673 -14.09 -27.85 27.27
N SER A 674 -13.15 -27.16 27.91
CA SER A 674 -11.83 -26.90 27.35
C SER A 674 -10.81 -26.80 28.46
N TYR A 675 -9.69 -27.50 28.36
CA TYR A 675 -8.66 -27.47 29.39
C TYR A 675 -7.27 -27.75 28.82
N PHE A 676 -6.26 -27.27 29.53
CA PHE A 676 -4.86 -27.63 29.28
C PHE A 676 -4.46 -28.80 30.16
N PHE A 677 -3.84 -29.83 29.60
CA PHE A 677 -3.32 -30.94 30.38
C PHE A 677 -2.07 -30.52 31.20
N PRO A 678 -1.87 -31.06 32.43
CA PRO A 678 -2.85 -31.78 33.26
C PRO A 678 -4.00 -30.87 33.71
N ARG A 679 -5.21 -31.45 33.80
CA ARG A 679 -6.46 -30.71 34.01
C ARG A 679 -6.54 -30.05 35.39
N GLU A 680 -5.86 -30.62 36.36
CA GLU A 680 -5.85 -30.20 37.76
C GLU A 680 -5.05 -28.90 37.97
N LEU A 681 -4.21 -28.53 36.99
CA LEU A 681 -3.33 -27.37 37.08
C LEU A 681 -4.00 -26.12 36.52
N SER A 682 -3.79 -25.00 37.21
CA SER A 682 -4.27 -23.70 36.76
C SER A 682 -3.83 -23.40 35.30
N PRO A 683 -4.74 -22.87 34.46
CA PRO A 683 -4.38 -22.46 33.10
C PRO A 683 -3.52 -21.19 33.08
N GLN A 684 -3.35 -20.48 34.20
CA GLN A 684 -2.71 -19.16 34.25
C GLN A 684 -1.20 -19.19 34.51
N LYS A 685 -0.63 -20.37 34.81
CA LYS A 685 0.80 -20.52 35.14
C LYS A 685 1.41 -21.74 34.46
N TRP A 686 2.71 -21.66 34.18
CA TRP A 686 3.47 -22.81 33.70
C TRP A 686 3.75 -23.82 34.82
N TYR A 687 3.77 -25.11 34.46
CA TYR A 687 4.13 -26.19 35.38
C TYR A 687 5.61 -26.56 35.25
N GLN A 688 6.41 -26.28 36.29
CA GLN A 688 7.87 -26.43 36.24
C GLN A 688 8.35 -27.87 35.98
N ASP A 689 7.59 -28.88 36.39
CA ASP A 689 7.96 -30.29 36.19
C ASP A 689 7.36 -30.89 34.90
N MET A 690 6.82 -30.06 34.00
CA MET A 690 6.34 -30.53 32.70
C MET A 690 7.51 -31.00 31.83
N LYS A 691 7.62 -32.32 31.62
CA LYS A 691 8.69 -32.95 30.84
C LYS A 691 8.28 -33.37 29.42
N LEU A 692 7.00 -33.19 29.06
CA LEU A 692 6.46 -33.67 27.78
C LEU A 692 6.91 -32.81 26.59
N SER A 693 6.75 -31.50 26.70
CA SER A 693 7.09 -30.52 25.68
C SER A 693 7.27 -29.16 26.38
N ASP A 694 7.80 -28.16 25.66
CA ASP A 694 7.72 -26.77 26.08
C ASP A 694 6.30 -26.19 25.94
N HIS A 695 5.38 -26.94 25.32
CA HIS A 695 3.94 -26.65 25.27
C HIS A 695 3.09 -27.56 26.17
N ARG A 696 1.86 -27.12 26.47
CA ARG A 696 0.79 -27.89 27.12
C ARG A 696 -0.24 -28.34 26.07
N PRO A 697 -0.69 -29.60 26.08
CA PRO A 697 -1.80 -30.03 25.23
C PRO A 697 -3.08 -29.29 25.60
N LEU A 698 -3.72 -28.63 24.64
CA LEU A 698 -5.05 -28.05 24.78
C LEU A 698 -6.09 -29.04 24.26
N THR A 699 -7.07 -29.42 25.09
CA THR A 699 -8.16 -30.30 24.70
C THR A 699 -9.49 -29.59 24.87
N THR A 700 -10.33 -29.62 23.83
CA THR A 700 -11.70 -29.09 23.86
C THR A 700 -12.67 -30.20 23.50
N THR A 701 -13.71 -30.35 24.30
CA THR A 701 -14.85 -31.23 24.03
C THR A 701 -16.02 -30.42 23.53
N PHE A 702 -16.69 -30.93 22.51
CA PHE A 702 -17.78 -30.30 21.80
C PHE A 702 -19.01 -31.22 21.79
N LYS A 703 -20.19 -30.60 21.74
CA LYS A 703 -21.44 -31.23 21.33
C LYS A 703 -21.54 -31.09 19.81
N ILE A 704 -21.80 -32.19 19.11
CA ILE A 704 -22.14 -32.18 17.70
C ILE A 704 -23.63 -32.46 17.57
N ILE A 705 -24.32 -31.62 16.81
CA ILE A 705 -25.72 -31.81 16.45
C ILE A 705 -25.81 -31.89 14.93
N TYR A 706 -26.61 -32.84 14.43
CA TYR A 706 -26.85 -33.00 13.01
C TYR A 706 -28.36 -33.00 12.75
N ASN A 707 -28.84 -31.95 12.06
CA ASN A 707 -30.24 -31.85 11.67
C ASN A 707 -30.40 -32.14 10.17
N ASN A 708 -31.17 -33.19 9.88
CA ASN A 708 -31.46 -33.65 8.52
C ASN A 708 -32.85 -33.24 8.01
N GLU A 709 -33.69 -32.65 8.86
CA GLU A 709 -35.04 -32.27 8.49
C GLU A 709 -35.04 -30.88 7.83
N SER A 710 -35.79 -30.77 6.73
CA SER A 710 -35.85 -29.61 5.81
C SER A 710 -36.84 -28.54 6.27
#